data_AF-A0A814DMW9-F1
#
_entry.id   AF-A0A814DMW9-F1
#
_cell.length_a   1.000
_cell.length_b   1.000
_cell.length_c   1.000
_cell.angle_alpha   90.00
_cell.angle_beta   90.00
_cell.angle_gamma   90.00
#
_symmetry.space_group_name_H-M   'P 1'
#
loop_
_entity.id
_entity.type
_entity.pdbx_description
1 polymer ?
#
loop_
_entity_poly.entity_id
_entity_poly.type
_entity_poly.pdbx_seq_one_letter_code
_entity_poly.pdbx_strand_id
1 'polypeptide(L)'
;MFFRKLKKFLLLLIISTLIIFIYKSKTRESKFSPESTENKDFQFRENELLVNNLNNLDEHLIWFVQISDLHISIFHDPTRIKHFEYFINKVLTLIKPKVVLASGDLTDAKNNDLIGSRQYEEEWKTYNKLISENELFKTTKWLDVRGNHDNFDVHDRNDSSNYFLKYGIMKHKDRVYRHELKEPNGDTYNFIAIDACVEPGPRRPFNFFGGLNKKELDLIEKFSDTSVKSNGTIWFGHFPTSTIYSPINPRNLMKNGVAYLCGHLHTLGGLLPSMYARHPNGLLELELADWKDNRMFRLMAFDSGLFSFKDFKLSKNLDKNNIFVLITNPKSLQFKTTNQREPLKNMRYSTHIRFLVFSRNKILSAKVFVDDVPIGEGTKVKESYALYSVGWNPFYYSNGVHKIKIVIQDDKNNIEIVSQEFALDESLKEFKMLSNFILLVDQIYFTRTGFYLSTSGILIILLFFRFNRRRFSVHFVTCVPARTILLRYIRRFILLSSIDLIYWSLICMAIYVVIGPWFVGEILGDHLGICFSWGMIVKGAYLSADTQYINGTLHMIFFQFLLMLHLSHLIEIRFMNLTFQKNDMSNSNLLNLIYQNLNFILLFLLSLLNIYDFYLSYSFISIVVCPFKTWFLVYAFYLRYKCNQLNVNDFSQFIDTPSRDIQVTKSPKRINMSHWFHRNPIKATIPIEYEKRTFPSNTDAQSICTQLRLTRLNLLDLHSNPANTLEKVQNEFNTYISLLLGFVNDYSGQKPGDSKLRFSIKSKWTQSLGSYFVHEEQDAVYEMASIIINNALWLTKHAAYIAAILTEPSEREAKEIHKCLKQAAGQFKYVQENLLNKLIKSDSNQQKSFYDCTDAILTVYINQCKAEAQEITIARAIELKHSHGLIASIAQSTSILFQTAADGINGLEKAITEKWFRYLALKSQFYKAQAYCFQGQDLLAQDKCGDAIKCLEQSQKLYQDTEQQCREYAATKGPGTQAVPERHEFFKNLLKTIIRITEKCHRENGMIYHQKVPLETPSLETKVIHGLAEPEEYVLPNPHELWTPVNYNSFDLSKAVKERSFFSRSNDKNVPPPRETPIPQGNAEPGSSSGCLVS
;
A
#
# COMPACT_ATOMS: atom_id res chain seq x y z
N MET A 1 12.85 33.62 -7.97
CA MET A 1 12.64 32.60 -9.04
C MET A 1 13.12 31.20 -8.63
N PHE A 2 14.34 31.05 -8.08
CA PHE A 2 14.87 29.78 -7.55
C PHE A 2 13.97 29.13 -6.49
N PHE A 3 13.46 29.90 -5.51
CA PHE A 3 12.55 29.40 -4.46
C PHE A 3 11.19 28.92 -5.00
N ARG A 4 10.66 29.53 -6.07
CA ARG A 4 9.45 29.03 -6.75
C ARG A 4 9.72 27.71 -7.48
N LYS A 5 10.91 27.57 -8.09
CA LYS A 5 11.35 26.31 -8.72
C LYS A 5 11.60 25.21 -7.69
N LEU A 6 12.15 25.54 -6.52
CA LEU A 6 12.39 24.61 -5.42
C LEU A 6 11.07 24.11 -4.78
N LYS A 7 10.09 25.00 -4.56
CA LYS A 7 8.73 24.59 -4.14
C LYS A 7 8.05 23.69 -5.18
N LYS A 8 8.19 23.99 -6.48
CA LYS A 8 7.67 23.12 -7.56
C LYS A 8 8.37 21.75 -7.61
N PHE A 9 9.68 21.71 -7.39
CA PHE A 9 10.46 20.47 -7.33
C PHE A 9 10.10 19.60 -6.12
N LEU A 10 9.94 20.21 -4.93
CA LEU A 10 9.46 19.52 -3.73
C LEU A 10 8.04 18.95 -3.92
N LEU A 11 7.15 19.72 -4.55
CA LEU A 11 5.79 19.30 -4.85
C LEU A 11 5.78 18.10 -5.84
N LEU A 12 6.67 18.11 -6.84
CA LEU A 12 6.86 16.98 -7.76
C LEU A 12 7.39 15.71 -7.06
N LEU A 13 8.24 15.84 -6.04
CA LEU A 13 8.77 14.72 -5.26
C LEU A 13 7.70 14.10 -4.33
N ILE A 14 6.81 14.94 -3.81
CA ILE A 14 5.63 14.50 -3.04
C ILE A 14 4.63 13.81 -3.98
N ILE A 15 4.40 14.37 -5.18
CA ILE A 15 3.54 13.77 -6.20
C ILE A 15 4.09 12.41 -6.69
N SER A 16 5.41 12.24 -6.82
CA SER A 16 6.00 10.96 -7.26
C SER A 16 5.85 9.85 -6.21
N THR A 17 5.95 10.18 -4.92
CA THR A 17 5.68 9.24 -3.82
C THR A 17 4.18 8.93 -3.69
N LEU A 18 3.33 9.90 -3.99
CA LEU A 18 1.88 9.76 -4.17
C LEU A 18 1.50 8.79 -5.30
N ILE A 19 2.16 8.88 -6.46
CA ILE A 19 1.91 7.98 -7.61
C ILE A 19 2.18 6.51 -7.26
N ILE A 20 3.22 6.24 -6.45
CA ILE A 20 3.54 4.89 -5.96
C ILE A 20 2.45 4.37 -5.01
N PHE A 21 1.88 5.23 -4.18
CA PHE A 21 0.78 4.89 -3.28
C PHE A 21 -0.54 4.65 -4.04
N ILE A 22 -0.82 5.45 -5.08
CA ILE A 22 -1.99 5.30 -5.96
C ILE A 22 -1.92 4.00 -6.77
N TYR A 23 -0.73 3.59 -7.24
CA TYR A 23 -0.56 2.31 -7.93
C TYR A 23 -0.92 1.13 -7.01
N LYS A 24 -0.70 1.26 -5.70
CA LYS A 24 -1.07 0.27 -4.67
C LYS A 24 -2.52 0.40 -4.18
N SER A 25 -3.19 1.54 -4.33
CA SER A 25 -4.61 1.69 -3.95
C SER A 25 -5.56 1.28 -5.08
N LYS A 26 -5.13 1.38 -6.34
CA LYS A 26 -5.90 0.95 -7.52
C LYS A 26 -6.20 -0.56 -7.52
N THR A 27 -5.42 -1.37 -6.81
CA THR A 27 -5.67 -2.80 -6.60
C THR A 27 -6.71 -3.11 -5.51
N ARG A 28 -7.23 -2.09 -4.78
CA ARG A 28 -8.28 -2.26 -3.77
C ARG A 28 -9.66 -1.74 -4.18
N GLU A 29 -9.77 -0.86 -5.18
CA GLU A 29 -11.05 -0.27 -5.60
C GLU A 29 -11.74 -0.98 -6.79
N SER A 30 -11.17 -2.07 -7.34
CA SER A 30 -11.80 -2.81 -8.45
C SER A 30 -12.95 -3.75 -8.05
N LYS A 31 -13.63 -3.49 -6.93
CA LYS A 31 -14.83 -4.23 -6.49
C LYS A 31 -15.94 -3.27 -6.05
N PHE A 32 -16.48 -2.50 -6.99
CA PHE A 32 -17.83 -1.96 -6.87
C PHE A 32 -18.48 -2.05 -8.24
N SER A 33 -19.24 -3.12 -8.46
CA SER A 33 -20.20 -3.17 -9.58
C SER A 33 -21.36 -2.23 -9.24
N PRO A 34 -21.81 -1.37 -10.16
CA PRO A 34 -23.08 -0.67 -9.97
C PRO A 34 -24.20 -1.71 -10.05
N GLU A 35 -24.89 -1.97 -8.94
CA GLU A 35 -26.17 -2.68 -8.97
C GLU A 35 -27.18 -1.82 -9.75
N SER A 36 -27.70 -2.40 -10.84
CA SER A 36 -28.78 -1.84 -11.64
C SER A 36 -30.11 -2.00 -10.88
N THR A 37 -30.49 -1.03 -10.06
CA THR A 37 -31.88 -0.89 -9.60
C THR A 37 -32.71 -0.24 -10.69
N GLU A 38 -33.40 -1.05 -11.49
CA GLU A 38 -34.50 -0.61 -12.35
C GLU A 38 -35.66 -0.13 -11.46
N ASN A 39 -35.81 1.19 -11.33
CA ASN A 39 -36.98 1.79 -10.71
C ASN A 39 -38.11 1.91 -11.75
N LYS A 40 -39.25 1.26 -11.46
CA LYS A 40 -40.45 1.20 -12.32
C LYS A 40 -41.11 2.57 -12.61
N ASP A 41 -40.76 3.62 -11.88
CA ASP A 41 -41.21 5.00 -12.16
C ASP A 41 -40.57 5.63 -13.40
N PHE A 42 -39.49 5.04 -13.95
CA PHE A 42 -38.74 5.60 -15.08
C PHE A 42 -39.39 5.37 -16.46
N GLN A 43 -40.22 4.34 -16.60
CA GLN A 43 -40.91 4.05 -17.87
C GLN A 43 -41.92 5.15 -18.26
N PHE A 44 -42.41 5.92 -17.29
CA PHE A 44 -43.32 7.05 -17.56
C PHE A 44 -42.60 8.28 -18.17
N ARG A 45 -41.28 8.43 -17.97
CA ARG A 45 -40.49 9.56 -18.51
C ARG A 45 -40.04 9.37 -19.96
N GLU A 46 -39.90 8.13 -20.43
CA GLU A 46 -39.42 7.86 -21.81
C GLU A 46 -40.39 8.36 -22.89
N ASN A 47 -41.68 8.44 -22.59
CA ASN A 47 -42.69 8.91 -23.55
C ASN A 47 -42.88 10.44 -23.58
N GLU A 48 -42.52 11.19 -22.53
CA GLU A 48 -42.59 12.65 -22.52
C GLU A 48 -41.29 13.34 -23.02
N LEU A 49 -40.13 12.71 -22.87
CA LEU A 49 -38.82 13.30 -23.26
C LEU A 49 -38.48 13.23 -24.76
N LEU A 50 -39.26 12.49 -25.54
CA LEU A 50 -39.21 12.50 -27.02
C LEU A 50 -39.80 13.79 -27.64
N VAL A 51 -40.39 14.68 -26.83
CA VAL A 51 -41.12 15.86 -27.30
C VAL A 51 -40.21 17.09 -27.52
N ASN A 52 -39.06 17.19 -26.85
CA ASN A 52 -38.14 18.32 -27.00
C ASN A 52 -37.05 18.03 -28.04
N ASN A 53 -37.41 18.16 -29.31
CA ASN A 53 -36.50 17.92 -30.43
C ASN A 53 -35.42 19.02 -30.52
N LEU A 54 -34.15 18.61 -30.60
CA LEU A 54 -33.01 19.46 -30.99
C LEU A 54 -33.19 19.89 -32.46
N ASN A 55 -34.11 20.84 -32.67
CA ASN A 55 -34.59 21.35 -33.94
C ASN A 55 -33.87 22.68 -34.28
N ASN A 56 -34.51 23.54 -35.07
CA ASN A 56 -33.97 24.86 -35.44
C ASN A 56 -34.60 26.02 -34.64
N LEU A 57 -34.95 25.81 -33.36
CA LEU A 57 -35.55 26.81 -32.46
C LEU A 57 -34.75 26.94 -31.15
N ASP A 58 -34.87 28.06 -30.43
CA ASP A 58 -34.18 28.29 -29.16
C ASP A 58 -35.08 28.22 -27.91
N GLU A 59 -36.29 27.67 -28.05
CA GLU A 59 -37.31 27.63 -26.99
C GLU A 59 -36.82 26.97 -25.68
N HIS A 60 -36.01 25.91 -25.76
CA HIS A 60 -35.50 25.17 -24.59
C HIS A 60 -34.00 25.42 -24.32
N LEU A 61 -33.54 26.65 -24.56
CA LEU A 61 -32.14 27.05 -24.42
C LEU A 61 -31.95 28.09 -23.31
N ILE A 62 -31.06 27.79 -22.37
CA ILE A 62 -30.51 28.79 -21.44
C ILE A 62 -29.00 28.74 -21.43
N TRP A 63 -28.35 29.88 -21.16
CA TRP A 63 -26.92 29.93 -20.88
C TRP A 63 -26.60 30.79 -19.67
N PHE A 64 -25.52 30.42 -19.01
CA PHE A 64 -25.06 30.99 -17.76
C PHE A 64 -23.54 30.93 -17.66
N VAL A 65 -22.97 31.67 -16.73
CA VAL A 65 -21.52 31.82 -16.58
C VAL A 65 -21.09 31.48 -15.16
N GLN A 66 -19.91 30.87 -15.01
CA GLN A 66 -19.23 30.72 -13.73
C GLN A 66 -17.92 31.51 -13.76
N ILE A 67 -17.62 32.16 -12.65
CA ILE A 67 -16.33 32.75 -12.32
C ILE A 67 -15.95 32.33 -10.89
N SER A 68 -14.66 32.18 -10.62
CA SER A 68 -14.17 31.70 -9.32
C SER A 68 -12.86 32.37 -8.94
N ASP A 69 -12.58 32.45 -7.63
CA ASP A 69 -11.30 32.86 -7.09
C ASP A 69 -10.88 34.23 -7.64
N LEU A 70 -11.79 35.19 -7.44
CA LEU A 70 -11.64 36.58 -7.87
C LEU A 70 -10.46 37.22 -7.18
N HIS A 71 -10.31 36.98 -5.87
CA HIS A 71 -9.30 37.56 -5.00
C HIS A 71 -9.16 39.07 -5.22
N ILE A 72 -10.23 39.85 -5.09
CA ILE A 72 -10.09 41.32 -5.16
C ILE A 72 -9.11 41.75 -4.07
N SER A 73 -8.03 42.45 -4.48
CA SER A 73 -6.95 42.84 -3.58
C SER A 73 -6.66 44.33 -3.70
N ILE A 74 -6.56 45.01 -2.56
CA ILE A 74 -6.10 46.40 -2.50
C ILE A 74 -4.58 46.54 -2.54
N PHE A 75 -3.83 45.45 -2.31
CA PHE A 75 -2.37 45.47 -2.24
C PHE A 75 -1.69 44.96 -3.50
N HIS A 76 -2.31 44.00 -4.21
CA HIS A 76 -1.62 43.24 -5.24
C HIS A 76 -2.39 43.15 -6.56
N ASP A 77 -1.64 43.29 -7.66
CA ASP A 77 -2.13 43.20 -9.04
C ASP A 77 -3.37 44.07 -9.32
N PRO A 78 -3.22 45.40 -9.43
CA PRO A 78 -4.36 46.30 -9.69
C PRO A 78 -5.04 46.04 -11.04
N THR A 79 -4.39 45.31 -11.96
CA THR A 79 -5.00 44.92 -13.24
C THR A 79 -6.13 43.91 -13.05
N ARG A 80 -6.14 43.16 -11.94
CA ARG A 80 -7.19 42.18 -11.60
C ARG A 80 -8.56 42.81 -11.53
N ILE A 81 -8.66 43.95 -10.83
CA ILE A 81 -9.90 44.72 -10.67
C ILE A 81 -10.31 45.30 -12.02
N LYS A 82 -9.39 45.94 -12.75
CA LYS A 82 -9.69 46.52 -14.08
C LYS A 82 -10.17 45.48 -15.10
N HIS A 83 -9.56 44.30 -15.11
CA HIS A 83 -10.00 43.22 -15.99
C HIS A 83 -11.34 42.64 -15.56
N PHE A 84 -11.62 42.59 -14.25
CA PHE A 84 -12.90 42.13 -13.74
C PHE A 84 -14.03 43.11 -14.08
N GLU A 85 -13.77 44.41 -13.92
CA GLU A 85 -14.65 45.47 -14.39
C GLU A 85 -14.90 45.37 -15.91
N TYR A 86 -13.85 45.15 -16.71
CA TYR A 86 -14.01 44.93 -18.15
C TYR A 86 -14.85 43.68 -18.45
N PHE A 87 -14.62 42.60 -17.72
CA PHE A 87 -15.38 41.37 -17.86
C PHE A 87 -16.87 41.61 -17.63
N ILE A 88 -17.22 42.30 -16.53
CA ILE A 88 -18.61 42.68 -16.25
C ILE A 88 -19.15 43.59 -17.35
N ASN A 89 -18.46 44.69 -17.64
CA ASN A 89 -18.99 45.76 -18.50
C ASN A 89 -19.03 45.39 -19.98
N LYS A 90 -18.14 44.50 -20.45
CA LYS A 90 -17.97 44.21 -21.88
C LYS A 90 -18.19 42.75 -22.24
N VAL A 91 -17.77 41.80 -21.41
CA VAL A 91 -17.90 40.37 -21.73
C VAL A 91 -19.27 39.85 -21.31
N LEU A 92 -19.71 40.12 -20.08
CA LEU A 92 -21.03 39.69 -19.63
C LEU A 92 -22.15 40.46 -20.36
N THR A 93 -21.95 41.75 -20.68
CA THR A 93 -22.89 42.51 -21.53
C THR A 93 -23.01 41.96 -22.95
N LEU A 94 -21.94 41.34 -23.48
CA LEU A 94 -21.95 40.65 -24.76
C LEU A 94 -22.63 39.27 -24.66
N ILE A 95 -22.37 38.51 -23.60
CA ILE A 95 -22.93 37.16 -23.44
C ILE A 95 -24.40 37.21 -23.01
N LYS A 96 -24.78 38.19 -22.18
CA LYS A 96 -26.10 38.33 -21.55
C LYS A 96 -26.59 37.03 -20.89
N PRO A 97 -25.81 36.42 -19.98
CA PRO A 97 -26.22 35.18 -19.34
C PRO A 97 -27.44 35.39 -18.43
N LYS A 98 -28.26 34.36 -18.25
CA LYS A 98 -29.38 34.40 -17.30
C LYS A 98 -28.89 34.44 -15.85
N VAL A 99 -27.81 33.70 -15.57
CA VAL A 99 -27.21 33.55 -14.25
C VAL A 99 -25.70 33.67 -14.33
N VAL A 100 -25.08 34.29 -13.32
CA VAL A 100 -23.64 34.27 -13.08
C VAL A 100 -23.38 33.67 -11.70
N LEU A 101 -22.56 32.63 -11.65
CA LEU A 101 -22.15 31.93 -10.42
C LEU A 101 -20.75 32.40 -10.02
N ALA A 102 -20.61 32.97 -8.83
CA ALA A 102 -19.33 33.33 -8.22
C ALA A 102 -18.98 32.32 -7.12
N SER A 103 -18.12 31.35 -7.44
CA SER A 103 -17.83 30.17 -6.60
C SER A 103 -16.74 30.38 -5.54
N GLY A 104 -16.74 31.52 -4.85
CA GLY A 104 -15.85 31.77 -3.70
C GLY A 104 -14.54 32.50 -4.00
N ASP A 105 -13.85 32.81 -2.90
CA ASP A 105 -12.66 33.67 -2.82
C ASP A 105 -12.89 34.98 -3.58
N LEU A 106 -13.94 35.69 -3.16
CA LEU A 106 -14.37 36.96 -3.74
C LEU A 106 -13.33 38.05 -3.44
N THR A 107 -12.75 38.01 -2.25
CA THR A 107 -11.69 38.91 -1.75
C THR A 107 -10.36 38.17 -1.56
N ASP A 108 -9.22 38.90 -1.52
CA ASP A 108 -7.91 38.27 -1.29
C ASP A 108 -7.61 38.13 0.21
N ALA A 109 -8.08 39.05 1.06
CA ALA A 109 -7.98 38.97 2.52
C ALA A 109 -6.55 38.67 3.06
N LYS A 110 -5.54 39.01 2.27
CA LYS A 110 -4.12 38.87 2.59
C LYS A 110 -3.54 40.23 2.93
N ASN A 111 -2.66 40.24 3.90
CA ASN A 111 -1.85 41.41 4.18
C ASN A 111 -0.88 41.66 3.02
N ASN A 112 -0.31 42.86 2.96
CA ASN A 112 0.68 43.25 1.95
C ASN A 112 1.93 42.33 1.91
N ASP A 113 2.25 41.64 3.02
CA ASP A 113 3.32 40.65 3.08
C ASP A 113 2.99 39.30 2.42
N LEU A 114 1.76 39.12 1.91
CA LEU A 114 1.24 37.91 1.28
C LEU A 114 1.17 36.67 2.20
N ILE A 115 1.41 36.79 3.51
CA ILE A 115 1.42 35.69 4.48
C ILE A 115 0.35 35.88 5.54
N GLY A 116 0.31 37.02 6.24
CA GLY A 116 -0.76 37.34 7.18
C GLY A 116 -2.12 37.47 6.48
N SER A 117 -3.21 37.31 7.23
CA SER A 117 -4.58 37.39 6.69
C SER A 117 -5.54 38.04 7.66
N ARG A 118 -6.45 38.86 7.12
CA ARG A 118 -7.64 39.41 7.79
C ARG A 118 -8.62 39.94 6.73
N GLN A 119 -9.85 40.22 7.14
CA GLN A 119 -10.81 40.88 6.25
C GLN A 119 -10.50 42.38 6.05
N TYR A 120 -10.56 42.84 4.79
CA TYR A 120 -10.38 44.24 4.41
C TYR A 120 -11.68 44.79 3.82
N GLU A 121 -12.30 45.76 4.48
CA GLU A 121 -13.60 46.29 4.07
C GLU A 121 -13.60 46.89 2.65
N GLU A 122 -12.49 47.52 2.25
CA GLU A 122 -12.35 48.14 0.92
C GLU A 122 -12.36 47.12 -0.23
N GLU A 123 -11.85 45.90 -0.01
CA GLU A 123 -11.93 44.82 -1.01
C GLU A 123 -13.40 44.42 -1.23
N TRP A 124 -14.17 44.31 -0.15
CA TRP A 124 -15.60 44.00 -0.17
C TRP A 124 -16.45 45.12 -0.78
N LYS A 125 -16.17 46.39 -0.44
CA LYS A 125 -16.83 47.55 -1.08
C LYS A 125 -16.56 47.56 -2.58
N THR A 126 -15.33 47.30 -3.00
CA THR A 126 -14.96 47.22 -4.42
C THR A 126 -15.72 46.10 -5.14
N TYR A 127 -15.78 44.90 -4.55
CA TYR A 127 -16.56 43.79 -5.08
C TYR A 127 -18.04 44.16 -5.26
N ASN A 128 -18.67 44.65 -4.19
CA ASN A 128 -20.07 45.00 -4.18
C ASN A 128 -20.40 46.09 -5.21
N LYS A 129 -19.56 47.13 -5.29
CA LYS A 129 -19.72 48.26 -6.19
C LYS A 129 -19.76 47.83 -7.65
N LEU A 130 -18.78 47.03 -8.08
CA LEU A 130 -18.64 46.61 -9.48
C LEU A 130 -19.84 45.80 -9.99
N ILE A 131 -20.57 45.14 -9.09
CA ILE A 131 -21.74 44.32 -9.44
C ILE A 131 -23.03 45.12 -9.22
N SER A 132 -23.23 45.73 -8.05
CA SER A 132 -24.51 46.34 -7.68
C SER A 132 -24.85 47.59 -8.51
N GLU A 133 -23.84 48.33 -8.98
CA GLU A 133 -24.03 49.54 -9.80
C GLU A 133 -24.24 49.23 -11.29
N ASN A 134 -24.05 47.98 -11.72
CA ASN A 134 -24.13 47.63 -13.13
C ASN A 134 -25.55 47.21 -13.55
N GLU A 135 -26.10 47.92 -14.54
CA GLU A 135 -27.43 47.73 -15.11
C GLU A 135 -27.72 46.30 -15.61
N LEU A 136 -26.70 45.54 -16.04
CA LEU A 136 -26.85 44.15 -16.50
C LEU A 136 -27.52 43.26 -15.45
N PHE A 137 -27.25 43.50 -14.17
CA PHE A 137 -27.75 42.65 -13.08
C PHE A 137 -29.20 42.94 -12.67
N LYS A 138 -29.87 43.86 -13.36
CA LYS A 138 -31.34 43.96 -13.35
C LYS A 138 -31.99 42.79 -14.09
N THR A 139 -31.31 42.24 -15.10
CA THR A 139 -31.80 41.11 -15.93
C THR A 139 -31.05 39.80 -15.68
N THR A 140 -29.77 39.88 -15.31
CA THR A 140 -28.93 38.72 -15.01
C THR A 140 -28.82 38.51 -13.51
N LYS A 141 -29.07 37.29 -13.02
CA LYS A 141 -28.93 37.00 -11.59
C LYS A 141 -27.48 36.68 -11.23
N TRP A 142 -26.90 37.43 -10.29
CA TRP A 142 -25.60 37.11 -9.69
C TRP A 142 -25.78 36.30 -8.40
N LEU A 143 -25.17 35.12 -8.32
CA LEU A 143 -25.24 34.22 -7.18
C LEU A 143 -23.83 33.96 -6.64
N ASP A 144 -23.56 34.39 -5.41
CA ASP A 144 -22.25 34.29 -4.78
C ASP A 144 -22.24 33.42 -3.52
N VAL A 145 -21.12 32.72 -3.33
CA VAL A 145 -20.81 31.93 -2.15
C VAL A 145 -19.42 32.31 -1.66
N ARG A 146 -19.16 32.15 -0.36
CA ARG A 146 -17.85 32.43 0.25
C ARG A 146 -16.83 31.35 -0.11
N GLY A 147 -15.57 31.76 -0.24
CA GLY A 147 -14.41 30.89 -0.13
C GLY A 147 -13.66 31.07 1.18
N ASN A 148 -12.56 30.33 1.37
CA ASN A 148 -11.82 30.39 2.62
C ASN A 148 -11.17 31.75 2.86
N HIS A 149 -10.78 32.47 1.80
CA HIS A 149 -10.25 33.83 1.92
C HIS A 149 -11.30 34.81 2.46
N ASP A 150 -12.55 34.66 2.04
CA ASP A 150 -13.68 35.46 2.51
C ASP A 150 -14.03 35.17 3.99
N ASN A 151 -13.39 34.16 4.57
CA ASN A 151 -13.59 33.69 5.93
C ASN A 151 -12.31 33.72 6.78
N PHE A 152 -11.24 34.40 6.33
CA PHE A 152 -10.06 34.62 7.17
C PHE A 152 -10.34 35.66 8.26
N ASP A 153 -10.02 35.31 9.51
CA ASP A 153 -10.17 36.20 10.67
C ASP A 153 -11.62 36.62 10.92
N VAL A 154 -12.56 35.68 10.74
CA VAL A 154 -14.00 35.91 10.99
C VAL A 154 -14.40 35.21 12.29
N HIS A 155 -14.77 36.00 13.30
CA HIS A 155 -14.97 35.52 14.68
C HIS A 155 -16.24 34.68 14.88
N ASP A 156 -17.29 35.01 14.16
CA ASP A 156 -18.59 34.36 14.20
C ASP A 156 -19.36 34.78 12.95
N ARG A 157 -20.32 33.98 12.51
CA ARG A 157 -21.15 34.32 11.35
C ARG A 157 -21.92 35.61 11.52
N ASN A 158 -22.40 35.94 12.71
CA ASN A 158 -23.14 37.17 12.96
C ASN A 158 -22.24 38.33 13.42
N ASP A 159 -20.92 38.14 13.43
CA ASP A 159 -19.98 39.20 13.81
C ASP A 159 -19.94 40.31 12.74
N SER A 160 -19.67 41.52 13.18
CA SER A 160 -19.36 42.68 12.34
C SER A 160 -18.21 42.45 11.36
N SER A 161 -17.29 41.53 11.68
CA SER A 161 -16.16 41.13 10.86
C SER A 161 -16.56 40.28 9.65
N ASN A 162 -17.77 39.72 9.62
CA ASN A 162 -18.29 38.95 8.49
C ASN A 162 -18.83 39.87 7.39
N TYR A 163 -17.92 40.41 6.57
CA TYR A 163 -18.27 41.34 5.51
C TYR A 163 -19.06 40.72 4.35
N PHE A 164 -19.11 39.40 4.21
CA PHE A 164 -19.98 38.76 3.22
C PHE A 164 -21.46 39.07 3.45
N LEU A 165 -21.93 39.04 4.70
CA LEU A 165 -23.33 39.38 5.01
C LEU A 165 -23.64 40.88 4.82
N LYS A 166 -22.61 41.73 4.81
CA LYS A 166 -22.74 43.18 4.60
C LYS A 166 -22.69 43.55 3.12
N TYR A 167 -21.73 42.99 2.37
CA TYR A 167 -21.35 43.41 1.02
C TYR A 167 -21.48 42.34 -0.07
N GLY A 168 -21.66 41.06 0.29
CA GLY A 168 -22.03 40.03 -0.69
C GLY A 168 -23.30 40.41 -1.44
N ILE A 169 -23.55 39.82 -2.60
CA ILE A 169 -24.73 40.14 -3.42
C ILE A 169 -25.95 39.39 -2.87
N MET A 170 -25.81 38.10 -2.60
CA MET A 170 -26.92 37.29 -2.11
C MET A 170 -27.15 37.45 -0.60
N LYS A 171 -26.10 37.71 0.18
CA LYS A 171 -26.14 37.93 1.64
C LYS A 171 -26.92 36.83 2.39
N HIS A 172 -26.88 35.59 1.90
CA HIS A 172 -27.67 34.50 2.49
C HIS A 172 -27.16 34.14 3.90
N LYS A 173 -28.09 34.13 4.85
CA LYS A 173 -27.84 33.71 6.24
C LYS A 173 -27.72 32.21 6.42
N ASP A 174 -28.21 31.41 5.48
CA ASP A 174 -28.00 29.97 5.47
C ASP A 174 -26.77 29.61 4.64
N ARG A 175 -26.04 28.56 5.02
CA ARG A 175 -24.83 28.11 4.30
C ARG A 175 -25.16 27.36 3.01
N VAL A 176 -26.40 26.89 2.90
CA VAL A 176 -26.90 26.22 1.71
C VAL A 176 -28.16 26.95 1.28
N TYR A 177 -28.19 27.44 0.04
CA TYR A 177 -29.37 28.13 -0.50
C TYR A 177 -29.62 27.71 -1.94
N ARG A 178 -30.87 27.85 -2.38
CA ARG A 178 -31.33 27.48 -3.72
C ARG A 178 -31.92 28.67 -4.45
N HIS A 179 -31.52 28.86 -5.70
CA HIS A 179 -32.17 29.75 -6.65
C HIS A 179 -32.81 28.91 -7.76
N GLU A 180 -34.13 29.07 -7.92
CA GLU A 180 -34.89 28.43 -9.00
C GLU A 180 -35.15 29.46 -10.11
N LEU A 181 -34.70 29.15 -11.32
CA LEU A 181 -35.01 29.90 -12.54
C LEU A 181 -36.17 29.21 -13.25
N LYS A 182 -37.26 29.95 -13.51
CA LYS A 182 -38.41 29.48 -14.28
C LYS A 182 -38.46 30.24 -15.61
N GLU A 183 -38.39 29.53 -16.71
CA GLU A 183 -38.51 30.13 -18.04
C GLU A 183 -39.98 30.17 -18.49
N PRO A 184 -40.37 31.11 -19.39
CA PRO A 184 -41.76 31.28 -19.81
C PRO A 184 -42.38 30.04 -20.48
N ASN A 185 -41.55 29.18 -21.05
CA ASN A 185 -41.94 27.91 -21.68
C ASN A 185 -42.28 26.80 -20.66
N GLY A 186 -42.12 27.05 -19.35
CA GLY A 186 -42.34 26.10 -18.28
C GLY A 186 -41.10 25.35 -17.81
N ASP A 187 -39.95 25.50 -18.48
CA ASP A 187 -38.70 24.88 -18.04
C ASP A 187 -38.22 25.46 -16.71
N THR A 188 -37.67 24.61 -15.86
CA THR A 188 -37.17 24.98 -14.55
C THR A 188 -35.73 24.51 -14.34
N TYR A 189 -34.90 25.40 -13.79
CA TYR A 189 -33.50 25.13 -13.51
C TYR A 189 -33.15 25.54 -12.09
N ASN A 190 -32.43 24.69 -11.38
CA ASN A 190 -32.02 24.94 -9.99
C ASN A 190 -30.52 25.19 -9.90
N PHE A 191 -30.14 26.25 -9.19
CA PHE A 191 -28.77 26.59 -8.82
C PHE A 191 -28.66 26.55 -7.30
N ILE A 192 -27.88 25.61 -6.76
CA ILE A 192 -27.78 25.37 -5.32
C ILE A 192 -26.36 25.65 -4.86
N ALA A 193 -26.22 26.62 -3.96
CA ALA A 193 -24.94 27.05 -3.40
C ALA A 193 -24.61 26.28 -2.11
N ILE A 194 -23.34 25.93 -1.93
CA ILE A 194 -22.83 25.28 -0.72
C ILE A 194 -21.63 26.06 -0.18
N ASP A 195 -21.82 26.75 0.94
CA ASP A 195 -20.77 27.40 1.72
C ASP A 195 -20.18 26.41 2.74
N ALA A 196 -19.03 25.82 2.41
CA ALA A 196 -18.32 24.89 3.28
C ALA A 196 -17.28 25.57 4.21
N CYS A 197 -17.26 26.89 4.36
CA CYS A 197 -16.30 27.57 5.25
C CYS A 197 -16.47 27.17 6.73
N VAL A 198 -15.36 27.00 7.46
CA VAL A 198 -15.39 26.65 8.89
C VAL A 198 -15.80 27.83 9.77
N GLU A 199 -16.32 27.55 10.97
CA GLU A 199 -16.77 28.57 11.92
C GLU A 199 -16.24 28.25 13.33
N PRO A 200 -15.52 29.17 14.00
CA PRO A 200 -15.02 30.45 13.48
C PRO A 200 -13.98 30.25 12.35
N GLY A 201 -13.74 31.31 11.56
CA GLY A 201 -12.81 31.29 10.43
C GLY A 201 -11.41 31.76 10.81
N PRO A 202 -10.45 30.84 11.07
CA PRO A 202 -9.15 31.25 11.60
C PRO A 202 -8.31 31.95 10.55
N ARG A 203 -7.28 32.66 11.01
CA ARG A 203 -6.20 33.15 10.15
C ARG A 203 -5.50 31.97 9.48
N ARG A 204 -5.01 32.20 8.27
CA ARG A 204 -4.26 31.20 7.49
C ARG A 204 -2.97 30.77 8.23
N PRO A 205 -2.39 29.59 7.91
CA PRO A 205 -2.75 28.66 6.84
C PRO A 205 -3.78 27.57 7.19
N PHE A 206 -4.22 27.45 8.45
CA PHE A 206 -5.08 26.36 8.92
C PHE A 206 -6.58 26.54 8.63
N ASN A 207 -6.91 27.16 7.49
CA ASN A 207 -8.27 27.40 7.00
C ASN A 207 -8.32 27.06 5.50
N PHE A 208 -7.76 25.92 5.11
CA PHE A 208 -7.72 25.51 3.70
C PHE A 208 -8.79 24.48 3.37
N PHE A 209 -9.23 23.69 4.36
CA PHE A 209 -10.30 22.72 4.16
C PHE A 209 -11.63 23.26 4.67
N GLY A 210 -12.70 22.91 3.97
CA GLY A 210 -14.06 23.21 4.39
C GLY A 210 -14.61 22.16 5.35
N GLY A 211 -15.75 22.46 5.98
CA GLY A 211 -16.47 21.53 6.84
C GLY A 211 -17.98 21.70 6.74
N LEU A 212 -18.73 20.61 6.60
CA LEU A 212 -20.20 20.60 6.62
C LEU A 212 -20.71 19.86 7.85
N ASN A 213 -21.62 20.49 8.59
CA ASN A 213 -22.32 19.88 9.71
C ASN A 213 -23.65 19.25 9.25
N LYS A 214 -24.34 18.58 10.17
CA LYS A 214 -25.60 17.90 9.89
C LYS A 214 -26.68 18.83 9.32
N LYS A 215 -26.81 20.07 9.84
CA LYS A 215 -27.81 21.04 9.36
C LYS A 215 -27.60 21.37 7.89
N GLU A 216 -26.35 21.55 7.45
CA GLU A 216 -26.08 21.80 6.03
C GLU A 216 -26.36 20.57 5.16
N LEU A 217 -26.03 19.37 5.64
CA LEU A 217 -26.30 18.12 4.92
C LEU A 217 -27.80 17.87 4.74
N ASP A 218 -28.61 18.11 5.79
CA ASP A 218 -30.07 17.97 5.73
C ASP A 218 -30.68 18.94 4.69
N LEU A 219 -30.11 20.15 4.55
CA LEU A 219 -30.52 21.12 3.52
C LEU A 219 -30.11 20.67 2.11
N ILE A 220 -28.90 20.11 1.94
CA ILE A 220 -28.45 19.57 0.66
C ILE A 220 -29.37 18.43 0.22
N GLU A 221 -29.69 17.50 1.12
CA GLU A 221 -30.62 16.41 0.83
C GLU A 221 -32.00 16.93 0.42
N LYS A 222 -32.58 17.83 1.23
CA LYS A 222 -33.87 18.48 0.93
C LYS A 222 -33.89 19.15 -0.44
N PHE A 223 -32.85 19.90 -0.80
CA PHE A 223 -32.80 20.57 -2.11
C PHE A 223 -32.56 19.61 -3.26
N SER A 224 -31.81 18.52 -3.03
CA SER A 224 -31.62 17.46 -4.00
C SER A 224 -32.91 16.73 -4.34
N ASP A 225 -33.74 16.42 -3.33
CA ASP A 225 -35.02 15.72 -3.53
C ASP A 225 -36.06 16.61 -4.21
N THR A 226 -36.10 17.88 -3.83
CA THR A 226 -37.07 18.83 -4.39
C THR A 226 -36.71 19.31 -5.80
N SER A 227 -35.47 19.12 -6.27
CA SER A 227 -35.05 19.52 -7.61
C SER A 227 -35.12 18.40 -8.66
N VAL A 228 -35.50 17.17 -8.28
CA VAL A 228 -35.56 15.99 -9.19
C VAL A 228 -36.43 16.23 -10.43
N LYS A 229 -37.50 17.03 -10.30
CA LYS A 229 -38.43 17.34 -11.39
C LYS A 229 -37.98 18.47 -12.32
N SER A 230 -36.90 19.18 -11.99
CA SER A 230 -36.38 20.26 -12.82
C SER A 230 -35.62 19.76 -14.05
N ASN A 231 -35.58 20.57 -15.11
CA ASN A 231 -34.88 20.29 -16.36
C ASN A 231 -33.36 20.26 -16.18
N GLY A 232 -32.83 20.93 -15.15
CA GLY A 232 -31.41 20.91 -14.81
C GLY A 232 -31.15 21.37 -13.38
N THR A 233 -30.19 20.75 -12.71
CA THR A 233 -29.74 21.17 -11.37
C THR A 233 -28.22 21.29 -11.38
N ILE A 234 -27.73 22.46 -10.98
CA ILE A 234 -26.30 22.77 -10.83
C ILE A 234 -26.04 23.06 -9.36
N TRP A 235 -25.08 22.33 -8.80
CA TRP A 235 -24.50 22.62 -7.51
C TRP A 235 -23.28 23.50 -7.69
N PHE A 236 -23.04 24.44 -6.79
CA PHE A 236 -21.78 25.18 -6.78
C PHE A 236 -21.33 25.53 -5.36
N GLY A 237 -20.03 25.61 -5.18
CA GLY A 237 -19.40 25.91 -3.89
C GLY A 237 -17.96 26.34 -4.14
N HIS A 238 -17.23 26.69 -3.08
CA HIS A 238 -15.82 27.03 -3.25
C HIS A 238 -14.92 25.79 -3.26
N PHE A 239 -15.07 24.93 -2.26
CA PHE A 239 -14.18 23.79 -2.04
C PHE A 239 -14.55 22.61 -2.94
N PRO A 240 -13.58 21.94 -3.58
CA PRO A 240 -13.79 20.60 -4.11
C PRO A 240 -14.27 19.66 -3.01
N THR A 241 -15.12 18.71 -3.36
CA THR A 241 -15.68 17.76 -2.40
C THR A 241 -14.61 16.94 -1.68
N SER A 242 -13.42 16.77 -2.27
CA SER A 242 -12.27 16.11 -1.66
C SER A 242 -11.57 16.91 -0.55
N THR A 243 -11.85 18.21 -0.43
CA THR A 243 -11.31 19.10 0.61
C THR A 243 -12.37 19.58 1.60
N ILE A 244 -13.51 18.88 1.67
CA ILE A 244 -14.58 19.14 2.63
C ILE A 244 -14.62 18.01 3.67
N TYR A 245 -14.42 18.35 4.93
CA TYR A 245 -14.75 17.45 6.04
C TYR A 245 -16.26 17.33 6.19
N SER A 246 -16.79 16.12 6.14
CA SER A 246 -18.22 15.88 6.32
C SER A 246 -18.48 14.49 6.89
N PRO A 247 -19.43 14.32 7.83
CA PRO A 247 -19.81 12.99 8.33
C PRO A 247 -20.48 12.12 7.26
N ILE A 248 -21.13 12.74 6.26
CA ILE A 248 -21.73 12.06 5.10
C ILE A 248 -21.07 12.61 3.85
N ASN A 249 -20.66 11.73 2.93
CA ASN A 249 -20.04 12.17 1.69
C ASN A 249 -21.05 13.03 0.88
N PRO A 250 -20.79 14.34 0.67
CA PRO A 250 -21.75 15.25 0.03
C PRO A 250 -22.05 14.84 -1.42
N ARG A 251 -21.14 14.11 -2.07
CA ARG A 251 -21.34 13.57 -3.42
C ARG A 251 -22.58 12.70 -3.53
N ASN A 252 -22.87 11.91 -2.49
CA ASN A 252 -24.03 11.02 -2.48
C ASN A 252 -25.35 11.81 -2.44
N LEU A 253 -25.35 12.95 -1.76
CA LEU A 253 -26.53 13.82 -1.63
C LEU A 253 -26.78 14.61 -2.91
N MET A 254 -25.72 15.02 -3.61
CA MET A 254 -25.83 15.81 -4.85
C MET A 254 -26.23 14.99 -6.10
N LYS A 255 -26.50 13.69 -5.98
CA LYS A 255 -26.70 12.74 -7.09
C LYS A 255 -27.72 13.17 -8.16
N ASN A 256 -28.72 13.97 -7.79
CA ASN A 256 -29.77 14.47 -8.68
C ASN A 256 -29.34 15.70 -9.52
N GLY A 257 -28.11 16.18 -9.34
CA GLY A 257 -27.52 17.26 -10.13
C GLY A 257 -26.85 16.79 -11.41
N VAL A 258 -26.54 17.72 -12.31
CA VAL A 258 -25.75 17.45 -13.53
C VAL A 258 -24.27 17.71 -13.27
N ALA A 259 -23.97 18.79 -12.54
CA ALA A 259 -22.60 19.16 -12.17
C ALA A 259 -22.52 19.83 -10.79
N TYR A 260 -21.37 19.67 -10.14
CA TYR A 260 -20.87 20.46 -9.02
C TYR A 260 -19.72 21.33 -9.52
N LEU A 261 -19.90 22.64 -9.42
CA LEU A 261 -18.95 23.64 -9.88
C LEU A 261 -18.19 24.20 -8.68
N CYS A 262 -16.86 24.15 -8.73
CA CYS A 262 -16.03 24.63 -7.62
C CYS A 262 -14.82 25.46 -8.06
N GLY A 263 -14.17 26.07 -7.07
CA GLY A 263 -12.91 26.80 -7.17
C GLY A 263 -11.84 26.18 -6.26
N HIS A 264 -10.91 26.99 -5.73
CA HIS A 264 -9.97 26.68 -4.64
C HIS A 264 -8.56 26.16 -4.98
N LEU A 265 -8.40 25.03 -5.70
CA LEU A 265 -7.08 24.47 -6.06
C LEU A 265 -6.52 25.09 -7.35
N HIS A 266 -7.37 25.78 -8.11
CA HIS A 266 -7.11 26.56 -9.31
C HIS A 266 -6.52 25.77 -10.48
N THR A 267 -5.19 25.68 -10.56
CA THR A 267 -4.44 24.88 -11.56
C THR A 267 -3.26 24.15 -10.92
N LEU A 268 -3.20 24.13 -9.59
CA LEU A 268 -2.04 23.74 -8.79
C LEU A 268 -0.73 24.40 -9.27
N GLY A 269 -0.77 25.72 -9.49
CA GLY A 269 0.37 26.50 -9.97
C GLY A 269 0.78 26.18 -11.42
N GLY A 270 -0.18 25.77 -12.24
CA GLY A 270 -0.04 25.41 -13.65
C GLY A 270 0.28 23.95 -13.94
N LEU A 271 0.30 23.07 -12.91
CA LEU A 271 0.55 21.65 -13.09
C LEU A 271 -0.65 20.92 -13.72
N LEU A 272 -1.87 21.36 -13.39
CA LEU A 272 -3.12 20.79 -13.89
C LEU A 272 -4.00 21.90 -14.43
N PRO A 273 -3.91 22.22 -15.73
CA PRO A 273 -4.72 23.27 -16.34
C PRO A 273 -6.21 22.91 -16.48
N SER A 274 -6.58 21.64 -16.27
CA SER A 274 -7.97 21.19 -16.28
C SER A 274 -8.20 20.17 -15.16
N MET A 275 -9.01 20.55 -14.17
CA MET A 275 -9.33 19.73 -13.01
C MET A 275 -10.82 19.40 -13.05
N TYR A 276 -11.12 18.32 -13.75
CA TYR A 276 -12.46 17.79 -13.90
C TYR A 276 -12.45 16.32 -13.47
N ALA A 277 -13.56 15.87 -12.91
CA ALA A 277 -13.79 14.50 -12.53
C ALA A 277 -15.26 14.12 -12.73
N ARG A 278 -15.53 12.81 -12.75
CA ARG A 278 -16.90 12.26 -12.69
C ARG A 278 -17.04 11.50 -11.39
N HIS A 279 -18.07 11.83 -10.61
CA HIS A 279 -18.42 11.08 -9.40
C HIS A 279 -18.86 9.66 -9.78
N PRO A 280 -18.74 8.67 -8.87
CA PRO A 280 -19.24 7.32 -9.10
C PRO A 280 -20.73 7.28 -9.45
N ASN A 281 -21.52 8.22 -8.93
CA ASN A 281 -22.94 8.34 -9.23
C ASN A 281 -23.24 8.97 -10.61
N GLY A 282 -22.24 9.47 -11.33
CA GLY A 282 -22.35 10.03 -12.67
C GLY A 282 -22.37 11.56 -12.79
N LEU A 283 -22.45 12.29 -11.67
CA LEU A 283 -22.38 13.76 -11.63
C LEU A 283 -20.96 14.27 -11.98
N LEU A 284 -20.86 15.40 -12.68
CA LEU A 284 -19.56 16.01 -13.00
C LEU A 284 -19.08 16.93 -11.87
N GLU A 285 -17.82 16.81 -11.45
CA GLU A 285 -17.16 17.80 -10.59
C GLU A 285 -16.17 18.60 -11.41
N LEU A 286 -16.43 19.90 -11.53
CA LEU A 286 -15.78 20.77 -12.50
C LEU A 286 -15.13 21.95 -11.79
N GLU A 287 -13.86 21.79 -11.42
CA GLU A 287 -13.10 22.87 -10.83
C GLU A 287 -12.66 23.87 -11.92
N LEU A 288 -12.95 25.14 -11.70
CA LEU A 288 -12.58 26.22 -12.61
C LEU A 288 -11.23 26.82 -12.19
N ALA A 289 -10.34 27.03 -13.16
CA ALA A 289 -9.12 27.79 -12.94
C ALA A 289 -9.42 29.22 -12.49
N ASP A 290 -8.52 29.83 -11.73
CA ASP A 290 -8.77 31.10 -11.06
C ASP A 290 -8.91 32.31 -11.99
N TRP A 291 -9.65 33.30 -11.50
CA TRP A 291 -9.58 34.64 -12.06
C TRP A 291 -8.25 35.34 -11.73
N LYS A 292 -7.78 35.17 -10.49
CA LYS A 292 -6.62 35.86 -9.86
C LYS A 292 -5.33 35.98 -10.66
N ASP A 293 -4.91 34.93 -11.32
CA ASP A 293 -3.68 34.77 -12.09
C ASP A 293 -4.00 34.38 -13.54
N ASN A 294 -5.03 33.54 -13.75
CA ASN A 294 -5.35 33.00 -15.06
C ASN A 294 -6.44 33.75 -15.83
N ARG A 295 -7.25 34.58 -15.16
CA ARG A 295 -8.40 35.34 -15.74
C ARG A 295 -9.37 34.42 -16.48
N MET A 296 -9.67 33.27 -15.86
CA MET A 296 -10.52 32.25 -16.46
C MET A 296 -11.98 32.47 -16.05
N PHE A 297 -12.89 32.16 -16.98
CA PHE A 297 -14.32 32.06 -16.72
C PHE A 297 -14.89 30.89 -17.51
N ARG A 298 -16.06 30.40 -17.14
CA ARG A 298 -16.72 29.27 -17.81
C ARG A 298 -18.07 29.71 -18.36
N LEU A 299 -18.30 29.45 -19.63
CA LEU A 299 -19.60 29.60 -20.28
C LEU A 299 -20.28 28.24 -20.33
N MET A 300 -21.55 28.20 -19.94
CA MET A 300 -22.37 26.97 -19.86
C MET A 300 -23.71 27.19 -20.52
N ALA A 301 -24.31 26.11 -21.00
CA ALA A 301 -25.67 26.11 -21.51
C ALA A 301 -26.40 24.81 -21.18
N PHE A 302 -27.71 24.93 -20.96
CA PHE A 302 -28.65 23.82 -21.13
C PHE A 302 -29.37 24.03 -22.46
N ASP A 303 -29.26 23.07 -23.38
CA ASP A 303 -29.94 23.08 -24.68
C ASP A 303 -30.80 21.83 -24.79
N SER A 304 -32.12 21.99 -24.66
CA SER A 304 -33.09 20.89 -24.61
C SER A 304 -32.73 19.85 -23.52
N GLY A 305 -32.26 20.33 -22.36
CA GLY A 305 -31.83 19.51 -21.23
C GLY A 305 -30.39 18.98 -21.28
N LEU A 306 -29.67 19.13 -22.39
CA LEU A 306 -28.25 18.76 -22.49
C LEU A 306 -27.37 19.87 -21.93
N PHE A 307 -26.45 19.52 -21.02
CA PHE A 307 -25.53 20.46 -20.38
C PHE A 307 -24.20 20.53 -21.14
N SER A 308 -23.84 21.69 -21.68
CA SER A 308 -22.55 21.89 -22.35
C SER A 308 -21.80 23.05 -21.73
N PHE A 309 -20.47 22.97 -21.69
CA PHE A 309 -19.65 24.05 -21.15
C PHE A 309 -18.30 24.16 -21.84
N LYS A 310 -17.70 25.35 -21.73
CA LYS A 310 -16.31 25.62 -22.14
C LYS A 310 -15.69 26.70 -21.26
N ASP A 311 -14.42 26.48 -20.93
CA ASP A 311 -13.61 27.40 -20.16
C ASP A 311 -12.88 28.35 -21.09
N PHE A 312 -12.92 29.63 -20.78
CA PHE A 312 -12.35 30.71 -21.56
C PHE A 312 -11.35 31.50 -20.74
N LYS A 313 -10.23 31.83 -21.39
CA LYS A 313 -9.20 32.70 -20.82
C LYS A 313 -9.42 34.12 -21.34
N LEU A 314 -9.65 35.08 -20.44
CA LEU A 314 -9.63 36.48 -20.82
C LEU A 314 -8.17 36.91 -21.06
N SER A 315 -7.85 37.23 -22.30
CA SER A 315 -6.53 37.77 -22.67
C SER A 315 -6.23 39.05 -21.90
N LYS A 316 -4.99 39.20 -21.43
CA LYS A 316 -4.49 40.45 -20.81
C LYS A 316 -4.51 41.62 -21.80
N ASN A 317 -4.36 41.34 -23.09
CA ASN A 317 -4.73 42.30 -24.13
C ASN A 317 -6.22 42.13 -24.41
N LEU A 318 -7.00 43.08 -23.91
CA LEU A 318 -8.46 43.04 -23.90
C LEU A 318 -9.08 43.04 -25.31
N ASP A 319 -8.36 43.55 -26.32
CA ASP A 319 -8.78 43.64 -27.72
C ASP A 319 -8.77 42.30 -28.45
N LYS A 320 -8.14 41.27 -27.87
CA LYS A 320 -8.10 39.92 -28.45
C LYS A 320 -9.34 39.06 -28.14
N ASN A 321 -10.20 39.51 -27.23
CA ASN A 321 -11.36 38.73 -26.76
C ASN A 321 -12.62 39.09 -27.56
N ASN A 322 -12.67 38.68 -28.83
CA ASN A 322 -13.68 39.13 -29.79
C ASN A 322 -14.80 38.12 -30.06
N ILE A 323 -14.53 36.82 -29.94
CA ILE A 323 -15.47 35.73 -30.29
C ILE A 323 -15.43 34.65 -29.20
N PHE A 324 -16.58 34.25 -28.68
CA PHE A 324 -16.75 33.11 -27.78
C PHE A 324 -17.71 32.10 -28.38
N VAL A 325 -17.32 30.83 -28.45
CA VAL A 325 -18.11 29.77 -29.09
C VAL A 325 -18.25 28.55 -28.18
N LEU A 326 -19.49 28.10 -27.96
CA LEU A 326 -19.84 26.90 -27.18
C LEU A 326 -20.66 25.94 -28.03
N ILE A 327 -20.17 24.72 -28.26
CA ILE A 327 -20.91 23.68 -28.96
C ILE A 327 -21.89 23.04 -27.97
N THR A 328 -23.19 23.09 -28.28
CA THR A 328 -24.25 22.53 -27.41
C THR A 328 -24.70 21.16 -27.89
N ASN A 329 -24.77 20.94 -29.21
CA ASN A 329 -25.06 19.64 -29.82
C ASN A 329 -24.20 19.42 -31.08
N PRO A 330 -23.50 18.28 -31.23
CA PRO A 330 -23.37 17.18 -30.26
C PRO A 330 -22.49 17.56 -29.06
N LYS A 331 -22.92 17.16 -27.87
CA LYS A 331 -22.21 17.40 -26.60
C LYS A 331 -20.87 16.64 -26.58
N SER A 332 -19.88 17.22 -25.89
CA SER A 332 -18.56 16.61 -25.78
C SER A 332 -18.60 15.24 -25.08
N LEU A 333 -17.90 14.27 -25.67
CA LEU A 333 -17.73 12.90 -25.17
C LEU A 333 -17.25 12.83 -23.72
N GLN A 334 -16.33 13.74 -23.35
CA GLN A 334 -15.71 13.75 -22.02
C GLN A 334 -16.71 14.11 -20.91
N PHE A 335 -17.71 14.93 -21.24
CA PHE A 335 -18.63 15.51 -20.26
C PHE A 335 -20.00 14.85 -20.24
N LYS A 336 -20.19 13.69 -20.90
CA LYS A 336 -21.40 12.88 -20.73
C LYS A 336 -21.57 12.48 -19.25
N THR A 337 -22.73 12.77 -18.67
CA THR A 337 -23.12 12.26 -17.36
C THR A 337 -23.66 10.83 -17.47
N THR A 338 -23.56 10.05 -16.39
CA THR A 338 -24.06 8.66 -16.33
C THR A 338 -25.23 8.49 -15.37
N ASN A 339 -25.71 9.58 -14.76
CA ASN A 339 -26.78 9.59 -13.77
C ASN A 339 -28.18 9.81 -14.38
N GLN A 340 -28.30 9.70 -15.71
CA GLN A 340 -29.55 9.85 -16.47
C GLN A 340 -30.27 11.20 -16.24
N ARG A 341 -29.58 12.24 -15.74
CA ARG A 341 -30.13 13.59 -15.58
C ARG A 341 -30.15 14.39 -16.88
N GLU A 342 -29.43 13.92 -17.89
CA GLU A 342 -29.42 14.52 -19.23
C GLU A 342 -30.07 13.57 -20.27
N PRO A 343 -30.86 14.10 -21.23
CA PRO A 343 -31.49 13.29 -22.28
C PRO A 343 -30.50 12.97 -23.40
N LEU A 344 -29.41 12.25 -23.10
CA LEU A 344 -28.31 11.98 -24.05
C LEU A 344 -28.75 11.27 -25.34
N LYS A 345 -29.83 10.47 -25.28
CA LYS A 345 -30.42 9.80 -26.46
C LYS A 345 -30.88 10.81 -27.52
N ASN A 346 -31.26 12.03 -27.13
CA ASN A 346 -31.77 13.05 -28.07
C ASN A 346 -30.71 13.48 -29.09
N MET A 347 -29.41 13.33 -28.79
CA MET A 347 -28.35 13.59 -29.77
C MET A 347 -28.44 12.67 -31.00
N ARG A 348 -28.85 11.40 -30.82
CA ARG A 348 -28.98 10.40 -31.91
C ARG A 348 -30.09 10.74 -32.90
N TYR A 349 -31.10 11.47 -32.44
CA TYR A 349 -32.27 11.86 -33.23
C TYR A 349 -32.25 13.35 -33.61
N SER A 350 -31.17 14.06 -33.28
CA SER A 350 -31.05 15.49 -33.54
C SER A 350 -30.96 15.78 -35.03
N THR A 351 -31.74 16.74 -35.52
CA THR A 351 -31.72 17.16 -36.94
C THR A 351 -30.67 18.22 -37.24
N HIS A 352 -30.12 18.86 -36.19
CA HIS A 352 -29.20 19.98 -36.32
C HIS A 352 -27.99 19.83 -35.37
N ILE A 353 -26.80 20.16 -35.87
CA ILE A 353 -25.67 20.58 -35.03
C ILE A 353 -25.99 21.99 -34.53
N ARG A 354 -25.77 22.25 -33.24
CA ARG A 354 -26.12 23.50 -32.56
C ARG A 354 -24.95 24.02 -31.73
N PHE A 355 -24.73 25.33 -31.79
CA PHE A 355 -23.66 26.00 -31.06
C PHE A 355 -23.98 27.48 -30.84
N LEU A 356 -23.49 28.04 -29.72
CA LEU A 356 -23.65 29.45 -29.39
C LEU A 356 -22.43 30.23 -29.87
N VAL A 357 -22.65 31.39 -30.49
CA VAL A 357 -21.60 32.32 -30.91
C VAL A 357 -21.90 33.71 -30.35
N PHE A 358 -20.98 34.21 -29.53
CA PHE A 358 -21.01 35.57 -29.01
C PHE A 358 -19.85 36.34 -29.59
N SER A 359 -20.14 37.36 -30.40
CA SER A 359 -19.11 38.18 -31.05
C SER A 359 -19.43 39.65 -30.98
N ARG A 360 -18.40 40.48 -30.82
CA ARG A 360 -18.52 41.95 -30.86
C ARG A 360 -18.74 42.48 -32.26
N ASN A 361 -18.22 41.78 -33.25
CA ASN A 361 -18.31 42.16 -34.64
C ASN A 361 -19.21 41.18 -35.41
N LYS A 362 -19.67 41.57 -36.59
CA LYS A 362 -20.63 40.80 -37.36
C LYS A 362 -19.98 39.51 -37.86
N ILE A 363 -20.62 38.37 -37.64
CA ILE A 363 -20.13 37.09 -38.16
C ILE A 363 -20.31 37.05 -39.68
N LEU A 364 -19.23 36.79 -40.42
CA LEU A 364 -19.22 36.59 -41.86
C LEU A 364 -19.47 35.14 -42.25
N SER A 365 -18.84 34.20 -41.54
CA SER A 365 -19.02 32.77 -41.81
C SER A 365 -18.88 31.92 -40.55
N ALA A 366 -19.56 30.77 -40.54
CA ALA A 366 -19.51 29.78 -39.47
C ALA A 366 -19.44 28.37 -40.06
N LYS A 367 -18.23 27.92 -40.43
CA LYS A 367 -18.04 26.65 -41.14
C LYS A 367 -17.96 25.48 -40.17
N VAL A 368 -18.71 24.43 -40.43
CA VAL A 368 -18.78 23.23 -39.58
C VAL A 368 -18.19 22.03 -40.31
N PHE A 369 -17.33 21.29 -39.61
CA PHE A 369 -16.69 20.07 -40.07
C PHE A 369 -16.89 18.96 -39.04
N VAL A 370 -17.11 17.73 -39.52
CA VAL A 370 -17.08 16.51 -38.69
C VAL A 370 -16.07 15.55 -39.32
N ASP A 371 -15.10 15.10 -38.53
CA ASP A 371 -13.98 14.27 -38.99
C ASP A 371 -13.24 14.88 -40.20
N ASP A 372 -13.03 16.20 -40.12
CA ASP A 372 -12.44 17.05 -41.17
C ASP A 372 -13.23 17.09 -42.50
N VAL A 373 -14.42 16.48 -42.55
CA VAL A 373 -15.37 16.56 -43.68
C VAL A 373 -16.30 17.78 -43.48
N PRO A 374 -16.43 18.66 -44.48
CA PRO A 374 -17.33 19.81 -44.38
C PRO A 374 -18.80 19.36 -44.35
N ILE A 375 -19.54 19.79 -43.34
CA ILE A 375 -20.98 19.56 -43.22
C ILE A 375 -21.76 20.70 -43.89
N GLY A 376 -21.31 21.94 -43.69
CA GLY A 376 -21.96 23.12 -44.24
C GLY A 376 -21.63 24.39 -43.45
N GLU A 377 -22.36 25.45 -43.77
CA GLU A 377 -22.29 26.72 -43.09
C GLU A 377 -23.43 26.84 -42.07
N GLY A 378 -23.05 27.06 -40.81
CA GLY A 378 -23.98 27.31 -39.72
C GLY A 378 -24.63 28.67 -39.88
N THR A 379 -25.95 28.69 -39.80
CA THR A 379 -26.74 29.92 -39.90
C THR A 379 -27.27 30.30 -38.53
N LYS A 380 -27.39 31.60 -38.28
CA LYS A 380 -27.99 32.10 -37.04
C LYS A 380 -29.48 31.74 -37.04
N VAL A 381 -29.94 31.09 -35.97
CA VAL A 381 -31.35 30.71 -35.81
C VAL A 381 -32.21 31.96 -35.77
N LYS A 382 -33.35 31.92 -36.47
CA LYS A 382 -34.29 33.04 -36.55
C LYS A 382 -34.75 33.43 -35.15
N GLU A 383 -34.82 34.72 -34.86
CA GLU A 383 -35.20 35.30 -33.55
C GLU A 383 -34.24 35.01 -32.39
N SER A 384 -33.29 34.08 -32.53
CA SER A 384 -32.31 33.81 -31.49
C SER A 384 -31.25 34.89 -31.35
N TYR A 385 -30.77 35.11 -30.13
CA TYR A 385 -29.68 36.06 -29.86
C TYR A 385 -28.31 35.56 -30.34
N ALA A 386 -27.98 34.30 -30.05
CA ALA A 386 -26.63 33.76 -30.20
C ALA A 386 -26.57 32.33 -30.76
N LEU A 387 -27.70 31.66 -30.98
CA LEU A 387 -27.73 30.28 -31.47
C LEU A 387 -27.47 30.22 -32.97
N TYR A 388 -26.55 29.34 -33.35
CA TYR A 388 -26.28 28.95 -34.74
C TYR A 388 -26.55 27.46 -34.89
N SER A 389 -27.04 27.09 -36.07
CA SER A 389 -27.34 25.70 -36.40
C SER A 389 -26.98 25.36 -37.84
N VAL A 390 -26.69 24.09 -38.08
CA VAL A 390 -26.57 23.50 -39.42
C VAL A 390 -27.25 22.14 -39.44
N GLY A 391 -28.00 21.87 -40.51
CA GLY A 391 -28.63 20.57 -40.70
C GLY A 391 -27.57 19.49 -40.86
N TRP A 392 -27.81 18.33 -40.25
CA TRP A 392 -26.94 17.16 -40.40
C TRP A 392 -27.76 15.87 -40.30
N ASN A 393 -27.13 14.75 -40.65
CA ASN A 393 -27.71 13.43 -40.43
C ASN A 393 -26.87 12.67 -39.37
N PRO A 394 -27.38 12.51 -38.13
CA PRO A 394 -26.64 11.83 -37.06
C PRO A 394 -26.41 10.34 -37.33
N PHE A 395 -27.18 9.70 -38.23
CA PHE A 395 -27.02 8.28 -38.53
C PHE A 395 -25.63 7.93 -39.10
N TYR A 396 -25.00 8.86 -39.83
CA TYR A 396 -23.64 8.70 -40.34
C TYR A 396 -22.57 8.65 -39.25
N TYR A 397 -22.89 9.09 -38.03
CA TYR A 397 -21.98 9.22 -36.88
C TYR A 397 -22.48 8.43 -35.66
N SER A 398 -23.30 7.40 -35.91
CA SER A 398 -24.03 6.67 -34.88
C SER A 398 -23.13 5.83 -33.97
N ASN A 399 -21.99 5.35 -34.48
CA ASN A 399 -21.08 4.46 -33.77
C ASN A 399 -19.65 5.03 -33.75
N GLY A 400 -19.01 4.97 -32.60
CA GLY A 400 -17.64 5.41 -32.42
C GLY A 400 -17.50 6.87 -32.02
N VAL A 401 -16.24 7.29 -31.92
CA VAL A 401 -15.86 8.65 -31.50
C VAL A 401 -15.56 9.49 -32.73
N HIS A 402 -16.23 10.62 -32.82
CA HIS A 402 -16.10 11.59 -33.92
C HIS A 402 -15.61 12.93 -33.38
N LYS A 403 -15.06 13.76 -34.27
CA LYS A 403 -14.54 15.08 -33.92
C LYS A 403 -15.28 16.16 -34.70
N ILE A 404 -15.97 17.03 -33.97
CA ILE A 404 -16.55 18.24 -34.55
C ILE A 404 -15.55 19.40 -34.48
N LYS A 405 -15.51 20.22 -35.54
CA LYS A 405 -14.72 21.45 -35.61
C LYS A 405 -15.57 22.56 -36.22
N ILE A 406 -15.58 23.71 -35.57
CA ILE A 406 -16.28 24.91 -36.00
C ILE A 406 -15.28 26.04 -36.18
N VAL A 407 -15.34 26.71 -37.33
CA VAL A 407 -14.49 27.86 -37.67
C VAL A 407 -15.40 29.07 -37.86
N ILE A 408 -15.29 30.04 -36.96
CA ILE A 408 -16.01 31.30 -37.03
C ILE A 408 -15.08 32.39 -37.53
N GLN A 409 -15.56 33.21 -38.48
CA GLN A 409 -14.88 34.41 -38.93
C GLN A 409 -15.82 35.61 -38.84
N ASP A 410 -15.34 36.71 -38.27
CA ASP A 410 -16.05 37.99 -38.24
C ASP A 410 -15.61 38.96 -39.34
N ASP A 411 -16.31 40.10 -39.45
CA ASP A 411 -16.07 41.18 -40.42
C ASP A 411 -14.82 42.02 -40.14
N LYS A 412 -14.10 41.71 -39.05
CA LYS A 412 -12.78 42.25 -38.71
C LYS A 412 -11.66 41.24 -38.92
N ASN A 413 -11.96 40.12 -39.61
CA ASN A 413 -11.03 39.03 -39.87
C ASN A 413 -10.51 38.34 -38.60
N ASN A 414 -11.19 38.47 -37.46
CA ASN A 414 -10.92 37.61 -36.31
C ASN A 414 -11.46 36.22 -36.62
N ILE A 415 -10.65 35.20 -36.33
CA ILE A 415 -11.00 33.80 -36.56
C ILE A 415 -10.92 33.08 -35.22
N GLU A 416 -11.99 32.36 -34.86
CA GLU A 416 -12.03 31.48 -33.70
C GLU A 416 -12.33 30.05 -34.16
N ILE A 417 -11.51 29.10 -33.71
CA ILE A 417 -11.63 27.69 -34.05
C ILE A 417 -11.91 26.90 -32.77
N VAL A 418 -13.05 26.19 -32.75
CA VAL A 418 -13.44 25.33 -31.63
C VAL A 418 -13.60 23.90 -32.11
N SER A 419 -13.11 22.95 -31.33
CA SER A 419 -13.25 21.54 -31.64
C SER A 419 -13.45 20.73 -30.37
N GLN A 420 -14.27 19.68 -30.46
CA GLN A 420 -14.44 18.69 -29.40
C GLN A 420 -14.72 17.32 -30.00
N GLU A 421 -14.39 16.28 -29.25
CA GLU A 421 -14.83 14.92 -29.56
C GLU A 421 -16.25 14.71 -29.05
N PHE A 422 -17.06 13.97 -29.79
CA PHE A 422 -18.39 13.52 -29.40
C PHE A 422 -18.57 12.06 -29.80
N ALA A 423 -19.56 11.40 -29.22
CA ALA A 423 -20.02 10.10 -29.68
C ALA A 423 -21.53 10.05 -29.49
N LEU A 424 -22.25 9.45 -30.44
CA LEU A 424 -23.70 9.28 -30.33
C LEU A 424 -24.07 7.97 -29.62
N ASP A 425 -23.15 7.02 -29.54
CA ASP A 425 -23.28 5.77 -28.80
C ASP A 425 -23.06 5.96 -27.26
N GLU A 426 -22.94 4.85 -26.54
CA GLU A 426 -22.68 4.82 -25.09
C GLU A 426 -21.20 5.02 -24.73
N SER A 427 -20.35 5.36 -25.70
CA SER A 427 -18.93 5.64 -25.43
C SER A 427 -18.77 6.74 -24.40
N LEU A 428 -17.83 6.54 -23.49
CA LEU A 428 -17.44 7.47 -22.43
C LEU A 428 -15.92 7.67 -22.46
N LYS A 429 -15.48 8.91 -22.22
CA LYS A 429 -14.06 9.23 -22.04
C LYS A 429 -13.77 9.55 -20.58
N GLU A 430 -12.76 8.90 -20.02
CA GLU A 430 -12.32 9.13 -18.65
C GLU A 430 -11.52 10.44 -18.52
N PHE A 431 -11.54 11.02 -17.32
CA PHE A 431 -10.70 12.15 -16.95
C PHE A 431 -9.27 11.72 -16.59
N LYS A 432 -8.34 12.68 -16.58
CA LYS A 432 -6.95 12.42 -16.23
C LYS A 432 -6.85 11.87 -14.81
N MET A 433 -6.05 10.82 -14.64
CA MET A 433 -5.88 10.12 -13.36
C MET A 433 -5.50 11.04 -12.20
N LEU A 434 -4.61 12.01 -12.43
CA LEU A 434 -4.19 12.95 -11.39
C LEU A 434 -5.32 13.91 -10.98
N SER A 435 -6.11 14.40 -11.94
CA SER A 435 -7.31 15.22 -11.67
C SER A 435 -8.34 14.43 -10.87
N ASN A 436 -8.62 13.18 -11.27
CA ASN A 436 -9.49 12.27 -10.52
C ASN A 436 -8.96 12.03 -9.10
N PHE A 437 -7.65 11.80 -8.92
CA PHE A 437 -7.08 11.61 -7.59
C PHE A 437 -7.31 12.83 -6.69
N ILE A 438 -7.00 14.03 -7.19
CA ILE A 438 -7.12 15.26 -6.40
C ILE A 438 -8.58 15.58 -6.04
N LEU A 439 -9.49 15.43 -7.00
CA LEU A 439 -10.91 15.79 -6.81
C LEU A 439 -11.74 14.69 -6.14
N LEU A 440 -11.36 13.42 -6.29
CA LEU A 440 -12.17 12.30 -5.79
C LEU A 440 -11.62 11.64 -4.53
N VAL A 441 -10.30 11.61 -4.30
CA VAL A 441 -9.75 11.05 -3.05
C VAL A 441 -9.91 12.05 -1.92
N ASP A 442 -10.41 11.60 -0.77
CA ASP A 442 -10.46 12.39 0.46
C ASP A 442 -9.05 12.85 0.86
N GLN A 443 -8.76 14.13 0.62
CA GLN A 443 -7.43 14.69 0.84
C GLN A 443 -7.12 14.85 2.33
N ILE A 444 -8.13 14.96 3.19
CA ILE A 444 -7.95 15.03 4.65
C ILE A 444 -7.48 13.66 5.15
N TYR A 445 -8.17 12.59 4.76
CA TYR A 445 -7.77 11.23 5.10
C TYR A 445 -6.39 10.89 4.54
N PHE A 446 -6.13 11.27 3.28
CA PHE A 446 -4.85 11.03 2.62
C PHE A 446 -3.68 11.72 3.34
N THR A 447 -3.79 13.02 3.62
CA THR A 447 -2.73 13.80 4.29
C THR A 447 -2.52 13.34 5.73
N ARG A 448 -3.60 13.02 6.47
CA ARG A 448 -3.53 12.42 7.80
C ARG A 448 -2.78 11.08 7.79
N THR A 449 -3.04 10.23 6.82
CA THR A 449 -2.35 8.95 6.66
C THR A 449 -0.86 9.17 6.37
N GLY A 450 -0.52 10.11 5.47
CA GLY A 450 0.87 10.49 5.17
C GLY A 450 1.63 10.99 6.40
N PHE A 451 0.98 11.79 7.25
CA PHE A 451 1.56 12.26 8.50
C PHE A 451 1.93 11.11 9.45
N TYR A 452 1.00 10.18 9.69
CA TYR A 452 1.27 9.04 10.57
C TYR A 452 2.29 8.05 9.98
N LEU A 453 2.29 7.84 8.65
CA LEU A 453 3.30 7.01 7.99
C LEU A 453 4.69 7.62 8.06
N SER A 454 4.83 8.94 7.83
CA SER A 454 6.13 9.62 7.95
C SER A 454 6.67 9.57 9.38
N THR A 455 5.79 9.75 10.37
CA THR A 455 6.15 9.63 11.79
C THR A 455 6.57 8.21 12.16
N SER A 456 5.75 7.22 11.79
CA SER A 456 6.04 5.81 12.03
C SER A 456 7.33 5.38 11.34
N GLY A 457 7.58 5.86 10.11
CA GLY A 457 8.81 5.57 9.37
C GLY A 457 10.07 6.04 10.11
N ILE A 458 10.07 7.26 10.66
CA ILE A 458 11.20 7.77 11.46
C ILE A 458 11.39 6.93 12.74
N LEU A 459 10.30 6.61 13.45
CA LEU A 459 10.36 5.78 14.66
C LEU A 459 10.87 4.37 14.35
N ILE A 460 10.39 3.74 13.28
CA ILE A 460 10.82 2.40 12.85
C ILE A 460 12.30 2.40 12.51
N ILE A 461 12.82 3.41 11.79
CA ILE A 461 14.25 3.52 11.49
C ILE A 461 15.06 3.57 12.79
N LEU A 462 14.70 4.46 13.71
CA LEU A 462 15.41 4.62 14.99
C LEU A 462 15.36 3.33 15.82
N LEU A 463 14.18 2.71 15.96
CA LEU A 463 13.98 1.46 16.69
C LEU A 463 14.74 0.29 16.05
N PHE A 464 14.66 0.14 14.73
CA PHE A 464 15.35 -0.90 13.98
C PHE A 464 16.85 -0.88 14.27
N PHE A 465 17.49 0.28 14.14
CA PHE A 465 18.92 0.39 14.41
C PHE A 465 19.24 0.21 15.90
N ARG A 466 18.41 0.72 16.82
CA ARG A 466 18.60 0.53 18.27
C ARG A 466 18.56 -0.93 18.69
N PHE A 467 17.60 -1.71 18.18
CA PHE A 467 17.43 -3.14 18.49
C PHE A 467 18.51 -3.99 17.83
N ASN A 468 18.90 -3.66 16.60
CA ASN A 468 19.89 -4.43 15.86
C ASN A 468 21.35 -3.98 16.11
N ARG A 469 21.60 -2.90 16.87
CA ARG A 469 22.96 -2.35 17.07
C ARG A 469 24.00 -3.37 17.54
N ARG A 470 23.58 -4.36 18.35
CA ARG A 470 24.45 -5.43 18.87
C ARG A 470 24.70 -6.57 17.88
N ARG A 471 23.87 -6.70 16.83
CA ARG A 471 24.03 -7.69 15.76
C ARG A 471 25.01 -7.22 14.68
N PHE A 472 25.25 -5.92 14.59
CA PHE A 472 26.29 -5.38 13.71
C PHE A 472 27.65 -5.54 14.38
N SER A 473 28.57 -6.24 13.71
CA SER A 473 29.92 -6.50 14.22
C SER A 473 30.66 -5.19 14.52
N VAL A 474 31.41 -5.15 15.63
CA VAL A 474 32.34 -4.05 15.95
C VAL A 474 33.25 -3.78 14.75
N HIS A 475 33.69 -4.84 14.07
CA HIS A 475 34.49 -4.78 12.85
C HIS A 475 33.79 -4.05 11.68
N PHE A 476 32.47 -4.19 11.53
CA PHE A 476 31.70 -3.46 10.52
C PHE A 476 31.67 -1.95 10.80
N VAL A 477 31.64 -1.56 12.08
CA VAL A 477 31.61 -0.17 12.52
C VAL A 477 33.01 0.46 12.48
N THR A 478 34.05 -0.28 12.88
CA THR A 478 35.44 0.20 12.97
C THR A 478 36.24 0.01 11.67
N CYS A 479 36.29 -1.18 11.08
CA CYS A 479 37.32 -1.54 10.10
C CYS A 479 36.84 -1.56 8.64
N VAL A 480 35.54 -1.60 8.36
CA VAL A 480 35.03 -1.65 6.97
C VAL A 480 34.97 -0.23 6.39
N PRO A 481 35.73 0.09 5.33
CA PRO A 481 35.48 1.30 4.55
C PRO A 481 34.07 1.19 3.99
N ALA A 482 33.20 2.16 4.24
CA ALA A 482 31.85 2.17 3.67
C ALA A 482 31.95 2.37 2.14
N ARG A 483 32.20 1.27 1.41
CA ARG A 483 32.42 1.21 -0.05
C ARG A 483 31.20 1.70 -0.83
N THR A 484 30.01 1.61 -0.24
CA THR A 484 28.75 2.13 -0.81
C THR A 484 28.12 3.20 0.08
N ILE A 485 27.35 4.09 -0.54
CA ILE A 485 26.59 5.14 0.15
C ILE A 485 25.62 4.53 1.18
N LEU A 486 24.99 3.40 0.84
CA LEU A 486 24.05 2.70 1.73
C LEU A 486 24.73 2.19 3.01
N LEU A 487 25.88 1.52 2.90
CA LEU A 487 26.62 1.02 4.07
C LEU A 487 27.10 2.16 4.97
N ARG A 488 27.40 3.33 4.39
CA ARG A 488 27.76 4.54 5.16
C ARG A 488 26.59 5.01 6.02
N TYR A 489 25.40 5.09 5.45
CA TYR A 489 24.20 5.47 6.22
C TYR A 489 23.83 4.43 7.27
N ILE A 490 23.95 3.13 6.96
CA ILE A 490 23.76 2.05 7.94
C ILE A 490 24.70 2.24 9.14
N ARG A 491 25.99 2.45 8.90
CA ARG A 491 26.98 2.74 9.96
C ARG A 491 26.60 3.98 10.79
N ARG A 492 26.25 5.08 10.12
CA ARG A 492 25.83 6.34 10.77
C ARG A 492 24.63 6.13 11.70
N PHE A 493 23.62 5.39 11.26
CA PHE A 493 22.44 5.15 12.08
C PHE A 493 22.70 4.17 13.23
N ILE A 494 23.58 3.17 13.05
CA ILE A 494 24.05 2.32 14.15
C ILE A 494 24.72 3.17 15.24
N LEU A 495 25.67 4.03 14.85
CA LEU A 495 26.35 4.94 15.77
C LEU A 495 25.37 5.90 16.44
N LEU A 496 24.47 6.54 15.69
CA LEU A 496 23.46 7.45 16.25
C LEU A 496 22.55 6.74 17.25
N SER A 497 22.03 5.56 16.91
CA SER A 497 21.14 4.78 17.79
C SER A 497 21.81 4.29 19.07
N SER A 498 23.14 4.37 19.13
CA SER A 498 23.93 3.95 20.29
C SER A 498 24.11 5.03 21.35
N ILE A 499 23.95 6.30 20.96
CA ILE A 499 24.09 7.44 21.88
C ILE A 499 22.73 7.74 22.50
N ASP A 500 22.53 7.34 23.75
CA ASP A 500 21.22 7.38 24.44
C ASP A 500 20.57 8.76 24.44
N LEU A 501 21.33 9.81 24.77
CA LEU A 501 20.81 11.18 24.77
C LEU A 501 20.24 11.57 23.41
N ILE A 502 21.00 11.36 22.33
CA ILE A 502 20.59 11.74 20.97
C ILE A 502 19.42 10.86 20.50
N TYR A 503 19.50 9.56 20.74
CA TYR A 503 18.45 8.60 20.38
C TYR A 503 17.09 8.95 21.01
N TRP A 504 17.05 9.10 22.34
CA TRP A 504 15.80 9.40 23.04
C TRP A 504 15.28 10.79 22.72
N SER A 505 16.17 11.76 22.49
CA SER A 505 15.77 13.09 22.04
C SER A 505 15.00 13.03 20.71
N LEU A 506 15.53 12.28 19.72
CA LEU A 506 14.88 12.15 18.42
C LEU A 506 13.55 11.37 18.48
N ILE A 507 13.45 10.36 19.36
CA ILE A 507 12.18 9.65 19.61
C ILE A 507 11.16 10.59 20.25
N CYS A 508 11.53 11.30 21.32
CA CYS A 508 10.62 12.20 22.02
C CYS A 508 10.16 13.34 21.13
N MET A 509 11.05 13.93 20.31
CA MET A 509 10.68 14.95 19.33
C MET A 509 9.66 14.42 18.31
N ALA A 510 9.87 13.22 17.76
CA ALA A 510 8.94 12.63 16.80
C ALA A 510 7.55 12.34 17.42
N ILE A 511 7.51 11.85 18.66
CA ILE A 511 6.26 11.61 19.39
C ILE A 511 5.57 12.94 19.74
N TYR A 512 6.33 13.95 20.15
CA TYR A 512 5.80 15.26 20.51
C TYR A 512 5.07 15.93 19.34
N VAL A 513 5.57 15.79 18.10
CA VAL A 513 4.88 16.31 16.91
C VAL A 513 3.47 15.72 16.77
N VAL A 514 3.22 14.49 17.24
CA VAL A 514 1.89 13.90 17.24
C VAL A 514 1.03 14.43 18.38
N ILE A 515 1.59 14.57 19.59
CA ILE A 515 0.82 14.93 20.79
C ILE A 515 0.51 16.44 20.85
N GLY A 516 1.54 17.28 20.65
CA GLY A 516 1.48 18.73 20.85
C GLY A 516 1.55 19.16 22.32
N PRO A 517 1.24 20.44 22.62
CA PRO A 517 0.80 21.49 21.70
C PRO A 517 1.89 21.95 20.74
N TRP A 518 1.53 22.37 19.53
CA TRP A 518 2.48 22.86 18.53
C TRP A 518 2.89 24.30 18.78
N PHE A 519 1.91 25.17 19.01
CA PHE A 519 2.12 26.56 19.39
C PHE A 519 0.87 27.17 20.03
N VAL A 520 1.06 28.30 20.71
CA VAL A 520 -0.01 29.20 21.17
C VAL A 520 0.15 30.53 20.43
N GLY A 521 -0.92 31.05 19.84
CA GLY A 521 -0.86 32.28 19.05
C GLY A 521 -2.22 32.89 18.80
N GLU A 522 -2.23 34.04 18.13
CA GLU A 522 -3.45 34.77 17.77
C GLU A 522 -4.12 34.10 16.55
N ILE A 523 -4.83 33.00 16.78
CA ILE A 523 -5.50 32.20 15.73
C ILE A 523 -6.67 32.97 15.10
N LEU A 524 -7.31 33.82 15.90
CA LEU A 524 -8.33 34.79 15.51
C LEU A 524 -7.92 36.15 16.10
N GLY A 525 -8.28 37.23 15.43
CA GLY A 525 -8.10 38.60 15.88
C GLY A 525 -8.44 38.76 17.35
N ASP A 526 -7.49 39.31 18.11
CA ASP A 526 -7.64 39.59 19.54
C ASP A 526 -7.88 38.34 20.44
N HIS A 527 -7.74 37.12 19.89
CA HIS A 527 -8.00 35.88 20.60
C HIS A 527 -6.86 34.86 20.45
N LEU A 528 -6.24 34.52 21.59
CA LEU A 528 -5.26 33.44 21.66
C LEU A 528 -5.94 32.07 21.52
N GLY A 529 -5.32 31.19 20.76
CA GLY A 529 -5.69 29.79 20.62
C GLY A 529 -4.48 28.87 20.68
N ILE A 530 -4.75 27.59 20.84
CA ILE A 530 -3.74 26.53 20.93
C ILE A 530 -3.90 25.61 19.71
N CYS A 531 -2.79 25.35 19.02
CA CYS A 531 -2.76 24.46 17.86
C CYS A 531 -2.08 23.12 18.20
N PHE A 532 -2.66 22.03 17.74
CA PHE A 532 -2.17 20.65 17.84
C PHE A 532 -2.11 20.01 16.46
N SER A 533 -1.50 18.83 16.34
CA SER A 533 -1.53 18.05 15.10
C SER A 533 -2.95 17.64 14.69
N TRP A 534 -3.83 17.46 15.68
CA TRP A 534 -5.20 16.95 15.54
C TRP A 534 -6.27 18.05 15.58
N GLY A 535 -5.90 19.33 15.70
CA GLY A 535 -6.83 20.45 15.54
C GLY A 535 -6.40 21.71 16.27
N MET A 536 -7.27 22.72 16.29
CA MET A 536 -7.06 23.97 17.02
C MET A 536 -8.21 24.24 17.98
N ILE A 537 -7.91 24.90 19.08
CA ILE A 537 -8.90 25.36 20.05
C ILE A 537 -8.76 26.86 20.22
N VAL A 538 -9.83 27.60 19.95
CA VAL A 538 -9.90 29.06 20.11
C VAL A 538 -11.34 29.45 20.44
N LYS A 539 -11.53 30.38 21.40
CA LYS A 539 -12.87 30.87 21.82
C LYS A 539 -13.85 29.73 22.21
N GLY A 540 -13.35 28.66 22.82
CA GLY A 540 -14.16 27.48 23.18
C GLY A 540 -14.62 26.61 22.00
N ALA A 541 -14.30 26.99 20.76
CA ALA A 541 -14.58 26.21 19.56
C ALA A 541 -13.39 25.29 19.23
N TYR A 542 -13.70 24.08 18.77
CA TYR A 542 -12.73 23.14 18.22
C TYR A 542 -12.80 23.17 16.68
N LEU A 543 -11.65 23.43 16.06
CA LEU A 543 -11.47 23.38 14.62
C LEU A 543 -10.69 22.11 14.28
N SER A 544 -11.31 21.24 13.49
CA SER A 544 -10.71 19.96 13.08
C SER A 544 -9.39 20.15 12.34
N ALA A 545 -8.44 19.25 12.55
CA ALA A 545 -7.18 19.29 11.79
C ALA A 545 -7.39 19.06 10.29
N ASP A 546 -6.70 19.89 9.53
CA ASP A 546 -6.70 19.95 8.09
C ASP A 546 -5.26 19.97 7.53
N THR A 547 -4.73 21.15 7.21
CA THR A 547 -3.36 21.43 6.79
C THR A 547 -2.33 21.20 7.88
N GLN A 548 -2.72 20.98 9.14
CA GLN A 548 -1.81 20.54 10.20
C GLN A 548 -1.11 19.25 9.77
N TYR A 549 -1.82 18.27 9.19
CA TYR A 549 -1.19 17.02 8.75
C TYR A 549 -0.15 17.24 7.64
N ILE A 550 -0.40 18.19 6.73
CA ILE A 550 0.58 18.58 5.70
C ILE A 550 1.81 19.20 6.35
N ASN A 551 1.61 20.20 7.23
CA ASN A 551 2.69 20.87 7.95
C ASN A 551 3.50 19.92 8.84
N GLY A 552 2.84 18.95 9.47
CA GLY A 552 3.46 17.89 10.27
C GLY A 552 4.30 16.97 9.40
N THR A 553 3.77 16.52 8.26
CA THR A 553 4.51 15.69 7.30
C THR A 553 5.76 16.42 6.78
N LEU A 554 5.61 17.69 6.40
CA LEU A 554 6.73 18.53 5.97
C LEU A 554 7.76 18.72 7.09
N HIS A 555 7.32 18.89 8.34
CA HIS A 555 8.23 18.94 9.48
C HIS A 555 8.97 17.62 9.69
N MET A 556 8.30 16.46 9.60
CA MET A 556 8.98 15.16 9.72
C MET A 556 10.05 14.96 8.65
N ILE A 557 9.80 15.39 7.41
CA ILE A 557 10.76 15.25 6.29
C ILE A 557 11.88 16.31 6.36
N PHE A 558 11.53 17.59 6.47
CA PHE A 558 12.49 18.69 6.30
C PHE A 558 13.12 19.17 7.60
N PHE A 559 12.57 18.79 8.75
CA PHE A 559 13.17 19.08 10.04
C PHE A 559 13.70 17.79 10.69
N GLN A 560 12.81 16.86 11.03
CA GLN A 560 13.19 15.69 11.84
C GLN A 560 14.17 14.76 11.11
N PHE A 561 13.87 14.41 9.86
CA PHE A 561 14.73 13.52 9.08
C PHE A 561 16.07 14.19 8.70
N LEU A 562 16.07 15.46 8.29
CA LEU A 562 17.31 16.21 8.02
C LEU A 562 18.19 16.36 9.27
N LEU A 563 17.59 16.61 10.44
CA LEU A 563 18.31 16.65 11.72
C LEU A 563 18.95 15.30 12.01
N MET A 564 18.19 14.21 11.86
CA MET A 564 18.71 12.85 12.06
C MET A 564 19.88 12.55 11.12
N LEU A 565 19.79 12.89 9.84
CA LEU A 565 20.89 12.74 8.88
C LEU A 565 22.12 13.54 9.30
N HIS A 566 21.94 14.78 9.72
CA HIS A 566 23.01 15.66 10.17
C HIS A 566 23.71 15.14 11.44
N LEU A 567 22.95 14.82 12.49
CA LEU A 567 23.51 14.30 13.74
C LEU A 567 24.23 12.97 13.51
N SER A 568 23.66 12.08 12.68
CA SER A 568 24.30 10.79 12.36
C SER A 568 25.64 10.97 11.65
N HIS A 569 25.77 12.01 10.82
CA HIS A 569 27.02 12.34 10.14
C HIS A 569 28.05 12.92 11.12
N LEU A 570 27.65 13.82 12.02
CA LEU A 570 28.55 14.38 13.03
C LEU A 570 29.08 13.32 13.99
N ILE A 571 28.22 12.41 14.45
CA ILE A 571 28.62 11.29 15.31
C ILE A 571 29.64 10.40 14.59
N GLU A 572 29.44 10.10 13.30
CA GLU A 572 30.42 9.35 12.51
C GLU A 572 31.77 10.07 12.42
N ILE A 573 31.80 11.38 12.10
CA ILE A 573 33.05 12.16 12.07
C ILE A 573 33.74 12.10 13.44
N ARG A 574 32.99 12.32 14.52
CA ARG A 574 33.53 12.32 15.88
C ARG A 574 34.09 10.96 16.26
N PHE A 575 33.38 9.88 15.94
CA PHE A 575 33.85 8.51 16.13
C PHE A 575 35.15 8.24 15.37
N MET A 576 35.22 8.58 14.08
CA MET A 576 36.42 8.35 13.27
C MET A 576 37.65 9.12 13.82
N ASN A 577 37.46 10.36 14.27
CA ASN A 577 38.53 11.17 14.84
C ASN A 577 39.07 10.59 16.14
N LEU A 578 38.17 10.10 17.02
CA LEU A 578 38.55 9.51 18.31
C LEU A 578 39.20 8.13 18.16
N THR A 579 38.73 7.32 17.21
CA THR A 579 39.20 5.93 17.02
C THR A 579 40.50 5.83 16.21
N PHE A 580 40.70 6.67 15.20
CA PHE A 580 41.80 6.51 14.24
C PHE A 580 42.91 7.57 14.34
N GLN A 581 42.86 8.45 15.35
CA GLN A 581 43.86 9.51 15.59
C GLN A 581 44.35 10.20 14.29
N LYS A 582 43.44 10.49 13.35
CA LYS A 582 43.82 11.24 12.15
C LYS A 582 44.07 12.69 12.54
N ASN A 583 45.34 13.02 12.75
CA ASN A 583 45.86 14.38 12.88
C ASN A 583 45.91 15.13 11.53
N ASP A 584 44.89 14.97 10.68
CA ASP A 584 44.72 15.81 9.49
C ASP A 584 43.70 16.92 9.77
N MET A 585 44.07 17.82 10.69
CA MET A 585 43.64 19.21 10.60
C MET A 585 44.59 19.98 9.68
N SER A 586 44.71 19.56 8.41
CA SER A 586 45.32 20.43 7.41
C SER A 586 44.43 20.50 6.17
N ASN A 587 43.91 21.70 5.93
CA ASN A 587 43.09 22.14 4.79
C ASN A 587 41.63 21.68 4.73
N SER A 588 40.80 22.14 5.68
CA SER A 588 39.36 22.24 5.44
C SER A 588 39.10 23.38 4.44
N ASN A 589 39.18 23.09 3.14
CA ASN A 589 38.64 23.99 2.13
C ASN A 589 37.18 24.31 2.49
N LEU A 590 36.76 25.58 2.30
CA LEU A 590 35.41 26.07 2.62
C LEU A 590 34.29 25.13 2.12
N LEU A 591 34.50 24.51 0.95
CA LEU A 591 33.59 23.53 0.35
C LEU A 591 33.36 22.29 1.22
N ASN A 592 34.38 21.78 1.91
CA ASN A 592 34.23 20.63 2.81
C ASN A 592 33.45 20.99 4.08
N LEU A 593 33.66 22.21 4.62
CA LEU A 593 32.89 22.70 5.77
C LEU A 593 31.41 22.89 5.42
N ILE A 594 31.12 23.43 4.23
CA ILE A 594 29.76 23.60 3.71
C ILE A 594 29.11 22.22 3.51
N TYR A 595 29.82 21.26 2.89
CA TYR A 595 29.30 19.92 2.66
C TYR A 595 28.93 19.19 3.97
N GLN A 596 29.81 19.26 4.99
CA GLN A 596 29.56 18.64 6.30
C GLN A 596 28.33 19.21 7.01
N ASN A 597 28.00 20.48 6.77
CA ASN A 597 26.89 21.19 7.43
C ASN A 597 25.67 21.41 6.53
N LEU A 598 25.68 20.90 5.28
CA LEU A 598 24.65 21.20 4.28
C LEU A 598 23.23 20.88 4.79
N ASN A 599 23.04 19.70 5.40
CA ASN A 599 21.74 19.29 5.94
C ASN A 599 21.26 20.22 7.06
N PHE A 600 22.16 20.66 7.94
CA PHE A 600 21.82 21.57 9.03
C PHE A 600 21.57 22.99 8.56
N ILE A 601 22.35 23.48 7.59
CA ILE A 601 22.13 24.79 6.95
C ILE A 601 20.76 24.80 6.26
N LEU A 602 20.44 23.75 5.49
CA LEU A 602 19.15 23.62 4.83
C LEU A 602 18.00 23.59 5.85
N LEU A 603 18.12 22.76 6.89
CA LEU A 603 17.15 22.70 7.99
C LEU A 603 16.98 24.06 8.67
N PHE A 604 18.08 24.75 8.99
CA PHE A 604 18.08 26.04 9.67
C PHE A 604 17.39 27.11 8.84
N LEU A 605 17.76 27.26 7.56
CA LEU A 605 17.15 28.23 6.64
C LEU A 605 15.66 27.96 6.45
N LEU A 606 15.26 26.69 6.27
CA LEU A 606 13.85 26.32 6.18
C LEU A 606 13.10 26.62 7.48
N SER A 607 13.72 26.38 8.64
CA SER A 607 13.11 26.66 9.94
C SER A 607 12.91 28.15 10.16
N LEU A 608 13.89 28.99 9.82
CA LEU A 608 13.76 30.44 9.90
C LEU A 608 12.62 30.97 9.03
N LEU A 609 12.49 30.48 7.79
CA LEU A 609 11.38 30.85 6.92
C LEU A 609 10.03 30.45 7.53
N ASN A 610 9.92 29.24 8.08
CA ASN A 610 8.69 28.78 8.73
C ASN A 610 8.35 29.60 10.00
N ILE A 611 9.35 29.94 10.82
CA ILE A 611 9.16 30.77 12.02
C ILE A 611 8.68 32.16 11.61
N TYR A 612 9.28 32.74 10.57
CA TYR A 612 8.86 34.03 10.02
C TYR A 612 7.43 33.98 9.47
N ASP A 613 7.07 32.91 8.74
CA ASP A 613 5.71 32.72 8.24
C ASP A 613 4.68 32.63 9.40
N PHE A 614 5.03 31.95 10.50
CA PHE A 614 4.20 31.85 11.70
C PHE A 614 4.06 33.19 12.41
N TYR A 615 5.15 33.95 12.54
CA TYR A 615 5.11 35.30 13.11
C TYR A 615 4.13 36.21 12.37
N LEU A 616 4.18 36.21 11.03
CA LEU A 616 3.28 37.00 10.20
C LEU A 616 1.82 36.52 10.26
N SER A 617 1.60 35.22 10.49
CA SER A 617 0.26 34.63 10.52
C SER A 617 -0.42 34.78 11.89
N TYR A 618 0.33 34.60 12.98
CA TYR A 618 -0.19 34.38 14.34
C TYR A 618 0.46 35.25 15.43
N SER A 619 1.20 36.29 15.05
CA SER A 619 1.87 37.29 15.88
C SER A 619 3.19 36.83 16.56
N PHE A 620 3.75 37.67 17.43
CA PHE A 620 4.98 37.38 18.17
C PHE A 620 4.83 36.21 19.15
N ILE A 621 3.66 36.05 19.78
CA ILE A 621 3.44 34.99 20.78
C ILE A 621 3.61 33.59 20.16
N SER A 622 3.22 33.44 18.88
CA SER A 622 3.30 32.16 18.17
C SER A 622 4.70 31.69 17.81
N ILE A 623 5.72 32.54 17.97
CA ILE A 623 7.12 32.15 17.83
C ILE A 623 7.82 31.98 19.18
N VAL A 624 7.32 32.64 20.24
CA VAL A 624 7.83 32.47 21.61
C VAL A 624 7.32 31.16 22.21
N VAL A 625 6.01 30.92 22.15
CA VAL A 625 5.37 29.70 22.64
C VAL A 625 5.16 28.74 21.48
N CYS A 626 6.28 28.29 20.89
CA CYS A 626 6.30 27.43 19.72
C CYS A 626 7.22 26.22 19.89
N PRO A 627 6.81 25.22 20.70
CA PRO A 627 7.55 23.97 20.81
C PRO A 627 7.89 23.37 19.44
N PHE A 628 6.92 23.33 18.53
CA PHE A 628 7.02 22.67 17.22
C PHE A 628 8.07 23.29 16.27
N LYS A 629 8.40 24.58 16.41
CA LYS A 629 9.37 25.25 15.52
C LYS A 629 10.55 25.83 16.30
N THR A 630 10.33 26.90 17.06
CA THR A 630 11.41 27.66 17.69
C THR A 630 12.17 26.83 18.71
N TRP A 631 11.46 26.13 19.62
CA TRP A 631 12.13 25.36 20.67
C TRP A 631 12.83 24.13 20.09
N PHE A 632 12.21 23.45 19.12
CA PHE A 632 12.84 22.37 18.38
C PHE A 632 14.13 22.82 17.67
N LEU A 633 14.14 24.03 17.08
CA LEU A 633 15.34 24.58 16.45
C LEU A 633 16.45 24.83 17.47
N VAL A 634 16.14 25.46 18.61
CA VAL A 634 17.08 25.66 19.72
C VAL A 634 17.62 24.32 20.23
N TYR A 635 16.73 23.33 20.39
CA TYR A 635 17.10 22.00 20.83
C TYR A 635 17.97 21.26 19.80
N ALA A 636 17.73 21.44 18.49
CA ALA A 636 18.59 20.92 17.44
C ALA A 636 20.03 21.47 17.52
N PHE A 637 20.20 22.77 17.85
CA PHE A 637 21.53 23.33 18.15
C PHE A 637 22.16 22.70 19.38
N TYR A 638 21.39 22.48 20.44
CA TYR A 638 21.87 21.79 21.65
C TYR A 638 22.32 20.35 21.36
N LEU A 639 21.54 19.56 20.61
CA LEU A 639 21.92 18.20 20.21
C LEU A 639 23.18 18.21 19.34
N ARG A 640 23.29 19.16 18.40
CA ARG A 640 24.50 19.37 17.60
C ARG A 640 25.72 19.67 18.48
N TYR A 641 25.58 20.55 19.47
CA TYR A 641 26.63 20.84 20.45
C TYR A 641 27.03 19.58 21.23
N LYS A 642 26.06 18.78 21.70
CA LYS A 642 26.33 17.52 22.42
C LYS A 642 27.04 16.48 21.56
N CYS A 643 26.74 16.36 20.27
CA CYS A 643 27.49 15.47 19.37
C CYS A 643 28.99 15.82 19.30
N ASN A 644 29.34 17.11 19.37
CA ASN A 644 30.73 17.56 19.37
C ASN A 644 31.46 17.28 20.70
N GLN A 645 30.71 17.09 21.80
CA GLN A 645 31.24 16.80 23.13
C GLN A 645 31.40 15.30 23.40
N LEU A 646 30.99 14.43 22.47
CA LEU A 646 31.15 12.98 22.64
C LEU A 646 32.63 12.62 22.81
N ASN A 647 32.91 11.67 23.69
CA ASN A 647 34.25 11.19 24.02
C ASN A 647 34.35 9.67 23.77
N VAL A 648 35.53 9.10 24.06
CA VAL A 648 35.81 7.67 23.81
C VAL A 648 34.85 6.75 24.58
N ASN A 649 34.44 7.12 25.80
CA ASN A 649 33.56 6.31 26.64
C ASN A 649 32.16 6.18 26.03
N ASP A 650 31.68 7.21 25.33
CA ASP A 650 30.39 7.18 24.61
C ASP A 650 30.39 6.15 23.46
N PHE A 651 31.58 5.75 23.01
CA PHE A 651 31.78 4.72 21.97
C PHE A 651 32.43 3.44 22.52
N SER A 652 32.50 3.26 23.84
CA SER A 652 33.14 2.13 24.51
C SER A 652 32.70 0.76 23.98
N GLN A 653 31.43 0.62 23.59
CA GLN A 653 30.91 -0.61 22.97
C GLN A 653 31.49 -0.93 21.58
N PHE A 654 32.24 -0.01 20.97
CA PHE A 654 32.86 -0.14 19.65
C PHE A 654 34.39 0.04 19.67
N ILE A 655 34.98 0.39 20.81
CA ILE A 655 36.41 0.66 20.97
C ILE A 655 36.95 -0.30 22.02
N ASP A 656 37.70 -1.32 21.58
CA ASP A 656 38.38 -2.25 22.49
C ASP A 656 39.40 -1.49 23.35
N THR A 657 39.25 -1.56 24.67
CA THR A 657 40.31 -1.23 25.63
C THR A 657 40.94 -2.54 26.12
N PRO A 658 42.28 -2.67 26.11
CA PRO A 658 42.93 -3.85 26.67
C PRO A 658 42.90 -3.79 28.21
N SER A 659 42.39 -4.86 28.81
CA SER A 659 42.56 -5.29 30.22
C SER A 659 42.05 -4.36 31.34
N ARG A 660 40.96 -4.77 32.00
CA ARG A 660 40.93 -5.17 33.44
C ARG A 660 39.53 -5.61 33.88
N ASP A 661 39.46 -6.86 34.32
CA ASP A 661 38.55 -7.48 35.28
C ASP A 661 37.08 -7.03 35.32
N ILE A 662 36.25 -7.72 34.53
CA ILE A 662 34.80 -7.68 34.66
C ILE A 662 34.38 -8.74 35.67
N GLN A 663 34.04 -8.29 36.88
CA GLN A 663 33.12 -8.99 37.76
C GLN A 663 31.81 -9.25 37.02
N VAL A 664 31.48 -10.53 36.93
CA VAL A 664 30.32 -11.05 36.23
C VAL A 664 29.08 -10.85 37.11
N THR A 665 28.41 -9.72 36.98
CA THR A 665 26.98 -9.64 37.33
C THR A 665 26.16 -10.09 36.13
N LYS A 666 25.88 -11.40 36.08
CA LYS A 666 24.97 -12.05 35.14
C LYS A 666 23.53 -11.58 35.41
N SER A 667 23.02 -10.65 34.61
CA SER A 667 21.61 -10.70 34.22
C SER A 667 21.41 -11.90 33.27
N PRO A 668 20.35 -12.71 33.40
CA PRO A 668 20.26 -13.98 32.69
C PRO A 668 20.16 -13.72 31.18
N LYS A 669 21.23 -14.06 30.44
CA LYS A 669 21.15 -14.24 28.99
C LYS A 669 20.08 -15.30 28.75
N ARG A 670 19.00 -14.93 28.03
CA ARG A 670 18.10 -15.90 27.43
C ARG A 670 18.95 -16.87 26.61
N ILE A 671 18.67 -18.16 26.76
CA ILE A 671 19.39 -19.23 26.07
C ILE A 671 19.15 -19.05 24.57
N ASN A 672 20.23 -18.91 23.80
CA ASN A 672 20.18 -18.77 22.35
C ASN A 672 19.76 -20.14 21.76
N MET A 673 18.61 -20.22 21.11
CA MET A 673 18.05 -21.49 20.62
C MET A 673 18.11 -21.53 19.09
N SER A 674 19.29 -21.83 18.58
CA SER A 674 19.44 -22.23 17.19
C SER A 674 18.99 -23.69 17.03
N HIS A 675 18.41 -24.03 15.89
CA HIS A 675 18.06 -25.40 15.54
C HIS A 675 18.79 -25.81 14.26
N TRP A 676 19.17 -27.08 14.17
CA TRP A 676 19.76 -27.65 12.97
C TRP A 676 19.00 -28.88 12.56
N PHE A 677 18.62 -28.93 11.29
CA PHE A 677 17.88 -30.05 10.71
C PHE A 677 18.57 -30.56 9.45
N HIS A 678 18.78 -31.87 9.38
CA HIS A 678 19.25 -32.53 8.15
C HIS A 678 18.13 -32.56 7.12
N ARG A 679 18.46 -32.30 5.85
CA ARG A 679 17.50 -32.38 4.73
C ARG A 679 18.05 -33.24 3.60
N ASN A 680 17.29 -34.25 3.23
CA ASN A 680 17.45 -34.97 1.97
C ASN A 680 17.07 -34.06 0.78
N PRO A 681 17.61 -34.28 -0.42
CA PRO A 681 17.21 -33.58 -1.64
C PRO A 681 15.70 -33.64 -1.91
N ILE A 682 15.21 -32.58 -2.55
CA ILE A 682 13.91 -32.56 -3.22
C ILE A 682 13.96 -33.48 -4.45
N LYS A 683 12.79 -33.89 -4.93
CA LYS A 683 12.66 -34.76 -6.10
C LYS A 683 12.68 -33.92 -7.37
N ALA A 684 13.40 -34.39 -8.38
CA ALA A 684 13.38 -33.82 -9.73
C ALA A 684 12.49 -34.64 -10.66
N THR A 685 11.98 -33.99 -11.69
CA THR A 685 11.07 -34.60 -12.67
C THR A 685 11.26 -33.95 -14.03
N ILE A 686 10.71 -34.58 -15.07
CA ILE A 686 10.65 -34.03 -16.41
C ILE A 686 9.29 -33.35 -16.66
N PRO A 687 9.20 -32.44 -17.65
CA PRO A 687 7.90 -31.89 -18.06
C PRO A 687 6.94 -33.00 -18.52
N ILE A 688 5.66 -32.85 -18.16
CA ILE A 688 4.56 -33.71 -18.61
C ILE A 688 3.79 -32.99 -19.71
N GLU A 689 3.46 -33.72 -20.77
CA GLU A 689 2.64 -33.23 -21.89
C GLU A 689 1.22 -33.79 -21.74
N TYR A 690 0.34 -33.03 -21.10
CA TYR A 690 -1.01 -33.48 -20.73
C TYR A 690 -1.91 -33.72 -21.95
N GLU A 691 -1.70 -32.99 -23.04
CA GLU A 691 -2.54 -33.01 -24.24
C GLU A 691 -2.33 -34.25 -25.11
N LYS A 692 -1.12 -34.83 -25.12
CA LYS A 692 -0.72 -35.88 -26.07
C LYS A 692 -1.49 -37.19 -25.97
N ARG A 693 -2.10 -37.47 -24.82
CA ARG A 693 -2.80 -38.74 -24.55
C ARG A 693 -4.23 -38.53 -24.05
N THR A 694 -4.67 -37.29 -23.89
CA THR A 694 -5.99 -36.93 -23.37
C THR A 694 -6.92 -36.34 -24.43
N PHE A 695 -6.37 -35.78 -25.51
CA PHE A 695 -7.09 -35.23 -26.67
C PHE A 695 -8.33 -34.39 -26.29
N PRO A 696 -8.15 -33.27 -25.57
CA PRO A 696 -9.27 -32.39 -25.18
C PRO A 696 -9.96 -31.81 -26.40
N SER A 697 -11.28 -32.00 -26.52
CA SER A 697 -12.05 -31.56 -27.70
C SER A 697 -12.64 -30.16 -27.58
N ASN A 698 -12.77 -29.60 -26.38
CA ASN A 698 -13.31 -28.26 -26.14
C ASN A 698 -12.26 -27.29 -25.57
N THR A 699 -12.56 -25.99 -25.60
CA THR A 699 -11.65 -24.92 -25.17
C THR A 699 -11.30 -25.00 -23.69
N ASP A 700 -12.25 -25.37 -22.84
CA ASP A 700 -12.05 -25.43 -21.38
C ASP A 700 -11.16 -26.61 -20.98
N ALA A 701 -11.29 -27.77 -21.63
CA ALA A 701 -10.42 -28.91 -21.43
C ALA A 701 -8.99 -28.66 -21.96
N GLN A 702 -8.84 -27.91 -23.05
CA GLN A 702 -7.54 -27.42 -23.51
C GLN A 702 -6.93 -26.43 -22.50
N SER A 703 -7.76 -25.57 -21.89
CA SER A 703 -7.36 -24.67 -20.82
C SER A 703 -6.89 -25.43 -19.58
N ILE A 704 -7.59 -26.50 -19.18
CA ILE A 704 -7.18 -27.39 -18.07
C ILE A 704 -5.76 -27.94 -18.31
N CYS A 705 -5.49 -28.52 -19.49
CA CYS A 705 -4.16 -29.06 -19.80
C CYS A 705 -3.06 -27.98 -19.79
N THR A 706 -3.37 -26.80 -20.34
CA THR A 706 -2.45 -25.66 -20.35
C THR A 706 -2.14 -25.18 -18.94
N GLN A 707 -3.17 -25.05 -18.09
CA GLN A 707 -3.02 -24.63 -16.70
C GLN A 707 -2.29 -25.68 -15.86
N LEU A 708 -2.57 -26.96 -16.04
CA LEU A 708 -1.82 -28.06 -15.40
C LEU A 708 -0.32 -27.97 -15.70
N ARG A 709 0.04 -27.71 -16.96
CA ARG A 709 1.44 -27.58 -17.37
C ARG A 709 2.11 -26.35 -16.75
N LEU A 710 1.45 -25.19 -16.79
CA LEU A 710 2.01 -23.93 -16.27
C LEU A 710 2.13 -23.95 -14.75
N THR A 711 1.07 -24.38 -14.05
CA THR A 711 1.05 -24.43 -12.58
C THR A 711 2.05 -25.46 -12.05
N ARG A 712 2.20 -26.61 -12.70
CA ARG A 712 3.26 -27.58 -12.35
C ARG A 712 4.65 -27.00 -12.52
N LEU A 713 4.92 -26.31 -13.63
CA LEU A 713 6.23 -25.71 -13.90
C LEU A 713 6.55 -24.63 -12.85
N ASN A 714 5.59 -23.75 -12.57
CA ASN A 714 5.73 -22.70 -11.56
C ASN A 714 5.96 -23.29 -10.16
N LEU A 715 5.18 -24.32 -9.78
CA LEU A 715 5.33 -24.98 -8.49
C LEU A 715 6.72 -25.60 -8.32
N LEU A 716 7.23 -26.28 -9.34
CA LEU A 716 8.58 -26.86 -9.31
C LEU A 716 9.68 -25.80 -9.22
N ASP A 717 9.50 -24.64 -9.87
CA ASP A 717 10.41 -23.50 -9.73
C ASP A 717 10.36 -22.92 -8.31
N LEU A 718 9.17 -22.81 -7.72
CA LEU A 718 9.01 -22.36 -6.34
C LEU A 718 9.63 -23.34 -5.33
N HIS A 719 9.51 -24.64 -5.58
CA HIS A 719 10.11 -25.70 -4.77
C HIS A 719 11.65 -25.65 -4.78
N SER A 720 12.29 -25.05 -5.79
CA SER A 720 13.75 -24.94 -5.87
C SER A 720 14.36 -24.02 -4.81
N ASN A 721 13.57 -23.11 -4.22
CA ASN A 721 14.05 -22.11 -3.28
C ASN A 721 13.26 -22.15 -1.96
N PRO A 722 13.86 -22.60 -0.84
CA PRO A 722 13.20 -22.62 0.47
C PRO A 722 13.07 -21.22 1.09
N ALA A 723 13.59 -20.16 0.47
CA ALA A 723 13.33 -18.78 0.89
C ALA A 723 11.99 -18.23 0.39
N ASN A 724 11.29 -18.93 -0.51
CA ASN A 724 9.95 -18.56 -0.93
C ASN A 724 8.98 -18.57 0.26
N THR A 725 8.00 -17.67 0.27
CA THR A 725 7.01 -17.57 1.35
C THR A 725 6.03 -18.75 1.31
N LEU A 726 5.66 -19.27 2.48
CA LEU A 726 4.68 -20.35 2.64
C LEU A 726 3.38 -20.11 1.86
N GLU A 727 2.82 -18.90 1.91
CA GLU A 727 1.57 -18.54 1.21
C GLU A 727 1.67 -18.74 -0.31
N LYS A 728 2.76 -18.25 -0.93
CA LYS A 728 2.96 -18.34 -2.38
C LYS A 728 3.04 -19.79 -2.85
N VAL A 729 3.79 -20.63 -2.13
CA VAL A 729 3.94 -22.05 -2.50
C VAL A 729 2.65 -22.82 -2.26
N GLN A 730 1.96 -22.57 -1.15
CA GLN A 730 0.69 -23.23 -0.84
C GLN A 730 -0.41 -22.89 -1.86
N ASN A 731 -0.48 -21.64 -2.32
CA ASN A 731 -1.46 -21.22 -3.32
C ASN A 731 -1.23 -21.94 -4.66
N GLU A 732 0.02 -21.98 -5.14
CA GLU A 732 0.34 -22.67 -6.40
C GLU A 732 0.15 -24.19 -6.27
N PHE A 733 0.54 -24.77 -5.13
CA PHE A 733 0.36 -26.19 -4.82
C PHE A 733 -1.12 -26.58 -4.82
N ASN A 734 -1.97 -25.84 -4.10
CA ASN A 734 -3.40 -26.09 -4.06
C ASN A 734 -4.03 -25.97 -5.45
N THR A 735 -3.60 -24.98 -6.24
CA THR A 735 -4.08 -24.80 -7.62
C THR A 735 -3.73 -26.01 -8.48
N TYR A 736 -2.48 -26.47 -8.45
CA TYR A 736 -2.05 -27.66 -9.20
C TYR A 736 -2.80 -28.93 -8.76
N ILE A 737 -2.94 -29.17 -7.45
CA ILE A 737 -3.69 -30.32 -6.95
C ILE A 737 -5.17 -30.25 -7.37
N SER A 738 -5.81 -29.08 -7.27
CA SER A 738 -7.21 -28.89 -7.67
C SER A 738 -7.47 -29.23 -9.14
N LEU A 739 -6.50 -28.94 -10.01
CA LEU A 739 -6.53 -29.27 -11.43
C LEU A 739 -6.23 -30.77 -11.66
N LEU A 740 -5.28 -31.35 -10.91
CA LEU A 740 -4.90 -32.75 -11.04
C LEU A 740 -5.99 -33.71 -10.56
N LEU A 741 -6.90 -33.25 -9.67
CA LEU A 741 -7.97 -34.09 -9.14
C LEU A 741 -8.87 -34.70 -10.23
N GLY A 742 -9.11 -34.01 -11.35
CA GLY A 742 -9.86 -34.58 -12.49
C GLY A 742 -9.16 -35.73 -13.21
N PHE A 743 -7.85 -35.89 -13.01
CA PHE A 743 -7.10 -37.05 -13.48
C PHE A 743 -7.13 -38.20 -12.46
N VAL A 744 -7.55 -37.97 -11.22
CA VAL A 744 -7.57 -39.00 -10.18
C VAL A 744 -8.99 -39.50 -9.93
N ASN A 745 -9.96 -38.61 -9.77
CA ASN A 745 -11.35 -38.94 -9.46
C ASN A 745 -12.25 -38.80 -10.70
N ASP A 746 -13.29 -39.62 -10.79
CA ASP A 746 -14.32 -39.50 -11.81
C ASP A 746 -15.20 -38.26 -11.58
N TYR A 747 -15.42 -37.47 -12.64
CA TYR A 747 -16.31 -36.29 -12.65
C TYR A 747 -17.40 -36.40 -13.72
N SER A 748 -17.70 -37.61 -14.21
CA SER A 748 -18.73 -37.84 -15.23
C SER A 748 -20.16 -37.63 -14.71
N GLY A 749 -20.33 -37.52 -13.38
CA GLY A 749 -21.64 -37.46 -12.70
C GLY A 749 -22.20 -38.82 -12.30
N GLN A 750 -21.42 -39.91 -12.43
CA GLN A 750 -21.78 -41.26 -11.99
C GLN A 750 -21.19 -41.59 -10.60
N LYS A 751 -21.32 -42.84 -10.13
CA LYS A 751 -20.82 -43.28 -8.81
C LYS A 751 -19.33 -42.91 -8.61
N PRO A 752 -18.89 -42.58 -7.38
CA PRO A 752 -17.49 -42.25 -7.12
C PRO A 752 -16.57 -43.41 -7.53
N GLY A 753 -15.56 -43.09 -8.33
CA GLY A 753 -14.60 -44.05 -8.89
C GLY A 753 -13.36 -43.37 -9.42
N ASP A 754 -12.43 -44.15 -9.98
CA ASP A 754 -11.20 -43.63 -10.59
C ASP A 754 -11.50 -42.93 -11.91
N SER A 755 -10.77 -41.85 -12.18
CA SER A 755 -10.92 -41.12 -13.43
C SER A 755 -10.54 -41.97 -14.65
N LYS A 756 -11.30 -41.86 -15.75
CA LYS A 756 -10.89 -42.38 -17.07
C LYS A 756 -9.51 -41.84 -17.51
N LEU A 757 -9.12 -40.66 -17.01
CA LEU A 757 -7.84 -39.99 -17.33
C LEU A 757 -6.67 -40.45 -16.44
N ARG A 758 -6.89 -41.32 -15.45
CA ARG A 758 -5.85 -41.72 -14.49
C ARG A 758 -4.57 -42.21 -15.13
N PHE A 759 -4.68 -43.06 -16.13
CA PHE A 759 -3.53 -43.64 -16.83
C PHE A 759 -3.17 -42.89 -18.12
N SER A 760 -3.66 -41.67 -18.33
CA SER A 760 -3.36 -40.90 -19.55
C SER A 760 -2.05 -40.11 -19.45
N ILE A 761 -1.52 -39.87 -18.24
CA ILE A 761 -0.25 -39.16 -18.04
C ILE A 761 0.84 -40.10 -17.54
N LYS A 762 2.08 -39.79 -17.93
CA LYS A 762 3.26 -40.53 -17.54
C LYS A 762 4.25 -39.58 -16.87
N SER A 763 4.61 -39.88 -15.63
CA SER A 763 5.53 -39.08 -14.84
C SER A 763 6.78 -39.88 -14.49
N LYS A 764 7.91 -39.16 -14.43
CA LYS A 764 9.24 -39.72 -14.14
C LYS A 764 9.85 -38.87 -13.04
N TRP A 765 10.18 -39.47 -11.90
CA TRP A 765 10.64 -38.76 -10.70
C TRP A 765 11.90 -39.40 -10.12
N THR A 766 12.83 -38.56 -9.64
CA THR A 766 13.94 -39.02 -8.80
C THR A 766 13.44 -39.36 -7.39
N GLN A 767 14.28 -40.03 -6.59
CA GLN A 767 14.01 -40.30 -5.18
C GLN A 767 14.76 -39.33 -4.24
N SER A 768 14.20 -39.01 -3.08
CA SER A 768 14.79 -38.08 -2.11
C SER A 768 16.09 -38.61 -1.51
N LEU A 769 16.23 -39.93 -1.40
CA LEU A 769 17.45 -40.60 -0.96
C LEU A 769 18.43 -40.91 -2.10
N GLY A 770 18.12 -40.55 -3.34
CA GLY A 770 19.09 -40.68 -4.42
C GLY A 770 18.60 -40.10 -5.73
N SER A 771 19.19 -38.96 -6.10
CA SER A 771 18.91 -38.22 -7.34
C SER A 771 19.14 -39.03 -8.62
N TYR A 772 19.98 -40.07 -8.56
CA TYR A 772 20.25 -40.98 -9.67
C TYR A 772 19.21 -42.11 -9.81
N PHE A 773 18.42 -42.39 -8.77
CA PHE A 773 17.36 -43.40 -8.84
C PHE A 773 16.10 -42.75 -9.35
N VAL A 774 15.64 -43.20 -10.50
CA VAL A 774 14.46 -42.67 -11.17
C VAL A 774 13.40 -43.76 -11.25
N HIS A 775 12.17 -43.41 -10.86
CA HIS A 775 11.00 -44.27 -11.04
C HIS A 775 10.00 -43.58 -11.96
N GLU A 776 9.50 -44.35 -12.92
CA GLU A 776 8.64 -43.90 -13.99
C GLU A 776 7.33 -44.69 -13.93
N GLU A 777 6.21 -43.99 -13.83
CA GLU A 777 4.89 -44.62 -13.75
C GLU A 777 3.88 -43.86 -14.61
N GLN A 778 3.02 -44.60 -15.29
CA GLN A 778 1.93 -44.02 -16.07
C GLN A 778 0.66 -43.99 -15.23
N ASP A 779 0.68 -43.24 -14.12
CA ASP A 779 -0.44 -43.11 -13.19
C ASP A 779 -0.49 -41.70 -12.59
N ALA A 780 -1.64 -41.03 -12.72
CA ALA A 780 -1.88 -39.72 -12.11
C ALA A 780 -1.85 -39.75 -10.58
N VAL A 781 -2.16 -40.91 -9.96
CA VAL A 781 -2.03 -41.10 -8.51
C VAL A 781 -0.56 -41.09 -8.10
N TYR A 782 0.34 -41.65 -8.92
CA TYR A 782 1.79 -41.59 -8.67
C TYR A 782 2.34 -40.15 -8.83
N GLU A 783 1.85 -39.39 -9.80
CA GLU A 783 2.17 -37.95 -9.92
C GLU A 783 1.69 -37.18 -8.68
N MET A 784 0.45 -37.42 -8.24
CA MET A 784 -0.13 -36.78 -7.05
C MET A 784 0.67 -37.13 -5.78
N ALA A 785 1.00 -38.40 -5.58
CA ALA A 785 1.84 -38.81 -4.45
C ALA A 785 3.21 -38.13 -4.50
N SER A 786 3.85 -38.11 -5.67
CA SER A 786 5.17 -37.52 -5.86
C SER A 786 5.20 -36.01 -5.61
N ILE A 787 4.20 -35.26 -6.08
CA ILE A 787 4.15 -33.81 -5.86
C ILE A 787 3.80 -33.45 -4.41
N ILE A 788 2.95 -34.24 -3.74
CA ILE A 788 2.63 -34.05 -2.31
C ILE A 788 3.88 -34.31 -1.47
N ILE A 789 4.61 -35.40 -1.74
CA ILE A 789 5.91 -35.68 -1.12
C ILE A 789 6.89 -34.52 -1.37
N ASN A 790 6.97 -34.02 -2.60
CA ASN A 790 7.89 -32.94 -2.94
C ASN A 790 7.55 -31.63 -2.20
N ASN A 791 6.25 -31.33 -2.05
CA ASN A 791 5.77 -30.20 -1.27
C ASN A 791 6.06 -30.36 0.22
N ALA A 792 5.88 -31.57 0.77
CA ALA A 792 6.24 -31.88 2.15
C ALA A 792 7.75 -31.69 2.38
N LEU A 793 8.60 -32.17 1.45
CA LEU A 793 10.04 -31.93 1.47
C LEU A 793 10.36 -30.43 1.42
N TRP A 794 9.67 -29.64 0.59
CA TRP A 794 9.84 -28.19 0.58
C TRP A 794 9.46 -27.54 1.92
N LEU A 795 8.35 -27.94 2.54
CA LEU A 795 7.93 -27.45 3.86
C LEU A 795 9.00 -27.73 4.93
N THR A 796 9.60 -28.93 4.94
CA THR A 796 10.70 -29.24 5.86
C THR A 796 11.92 -28.37 5.58
N LYS A 797 12.26 -28.11 4.32
CA LYS A 797 13.40 -27.26 3.91
C LYS A 797 13.16 -25.79 4.24
N HIS A 798 11.95 -25.29 4.06
CA HIS A 798 11.55 -23.94 4.48
C HIS A 798 11.69 -23.77 5.99
N ALA A 799 11.21 -24.74 6.77
CA ALA A 799 11.42 -24.77 8.22
C ALA A 799 12.90 -24.76 8.61
N ALA A 800 13.74 -25.55 7.93
CA ALA A 800 15.19 -25.56 8.15
C ALA A 800 15.88 -24.25 7.73
N TYR A 801 15.42 -23.62 6.66
CA TYR A 801 15.91 -22.32 6.20
C TYR A 801 15.62 -21.22 7.23
N ILE A 802 14.37 -21.13 7.72
CA ILE A 802 14.00 -20.16 8.77
C ILE A 802 14.82 -20.43 10.04
N ALA A 803 14.97 -21.70 10.44
CA ALA A 803 15.77 -22.09 11.61
C ALA A 803 17.26 -21.75 11.48
N ALA A 804 17.81 -21.72 10.26
CA ALA A 804 19.23 -21.51 10.03
C ALA A 804 19.63 -20.05 9.82
N ILE A 805 18.77 -19.22 9.21
CA ILE A 805 19.06 -17.80 8.96
C ILE A 805 18.85 -16.93 10.21
N LEU A 806 18.08 -17.43 11.19
CA LEU A 806 17.74 -16.72 12.41
C LEU A 806 18.57 -17.28 13.56
N THR A 807 19.36 -16.41 14.19
CA THR A 807 20.10 -16.77 15.39
C THR A 807 19.17 -17.00 16.57
N GLU A 808 18.10 -16.20 16.67
CA GLU A 808 17.00 -16.36 17.61
C GLU A 808 15.67 -16.16 16.85
N PRO A 809 14.93 -17.22 16.51
CA PRO A 809 13.63 -17.05 15.84
C PRO A 809 12.63 -16.36 16.77
N SER A 810 11.93 -15.35 16.26
CA SER A 810 10.81 -14.72 16.96
C SER A 810 9.67 -15.71 17.18
N GLU A 811 8.73 -15.39 18.08
CA GLU A 811 7.55 -16.25 18.31
C GLU A 811 6.78 -16.55 17.01
N ARG A 812 6.73 -15.61 16.08
CA ARG A 812 6.09 -15.80 14.78
C ARG A 812 6.86 -16.83 13.93
N GLU A 813 8.17 -16.70 13.84
CA GLU A 813 9.03 -17.58 13.05
C GLU A 813 9.08 -18.99 13.66
N ALA A 814 9.13 -19.11 14.99
CA ALA A 814 9.02 -20.39 15.69
C ALA A 814 7.68 -21.09 15.42
N LYS A 815 6.56 -20.33 15.43
CA LYS A 815 5.24 -20.86 15.04
C LYS A 815 5.21 -21.30 13.59
N GLU A 816 5.89 -20.59 12.69
CA GLU A 816 5.96 -20.94 11.27
C GLU A 816 6.79 -22.21 11.03
N ILE A 817 7.98 -22.34 11.64
CA ILE A 817 8.78 -23.57 11.63
C ILE A 817 7.93 -24.75 12.12
N HIS A 818 7.29 -24.58 13.29
CA HIS A 818 6.45 -25.61 13.90
C HIS A 818 5.27 -26.00 13.00
N LYS A 819 4.60 -25.03 12.39
CA LYS A 819 3.49 -25.26 11.46
C LYS A 819 3.95 -26.03 10.21
N CYS A 820 5.03 -25.59 9.57
CA CYS A 820 5.56 -26.23 8.36
C CYS A 820 5.90 -27.71 8.59
N LEU A 821 6.52 -28.05 9.72
CA LEU A 821 6.87 -29.42 10.07
C LEU A 821 5.63 -30.30 10.33
N LYS A 822 4.62 -29.77 11.02
CA LYS A 822 3.34 -30.48 11.21
C LYS A 822 2.58 -30.69 9.90
N GLN A 823 2.58 -29.71 9.01
CA GLN A 823 1.97 -29.80 7.68
C GLN A 823 2.71 -30.82 6.79
N ALA A 824 4.04 -30.84 6.84
CA ALA A 824 4.83 -31.84 6.13
C ALA A 824 4.51 -33.27 6.63
N ALA A 825 4.48 -33.48 7.96
CA ALA A 825 4.08 -34.76 8.55
C ALA A 825 2.68 -35.19 8.09
N GLY A 826 1.74 -34.24 8.04
CA GLY A 826 0.39 -34.42 7.53
C GLY A 826 0.33 -34.90 6.09
N GLN A 827 1.11 -34.26 5.22
CA GLN A 827 1.20 -34.59 3.80
C GLN A 827 1.84 -35.97 3.57
N PHE A 828 2.91 -36.32 4.29
CA PHE A 828 3.49 -37.66 4.22
C PHE A 828 2.50 -38.74 4.70
N LYS A 829 1.82 -38.49 5.82
CA LYS A 829 0.79 -39.38 6.37
C LYS A 829 -0.38 -39.56 5.41
N TYR A 830 -0.83 -38.49 4.76
CA TYR A 830 -1.89 -38.57 3.74
C TYR A 830 -1.50 -39.49 2.59
N VAL A 831 -0.26 -39.38 2.08
CA VAL A 831 0.23 -40.26 1.01
C VAL A 831 0.26 -41.71 1.49
N GLN A 832 0.77 -41.95 2.71
CA GLN A 832 0.87 -43.27 3.33
C GLN A 832 -0.51 -43.95 3.45
N GLU A 833 -1.49 -43.26 4.01
CA GLU A 833 -2.80 -43.85 4.34
C GLU A 833 -3.76 -43.88 3.14
N ASN A 834 -3.70 -42.89 2.24
CA ASN A 834 -4.74 -42.68 1.23
C ASN A 834 -4.30 -42.96 -0.22
N LEU A 835 -3.00 -42.85 -0.53
CA LEU A 835 -2.51 -42.96 -1.91
C LEU A 835 -1.69 -44.24 -2.15
N LEU A 836 -0.90 -44.72 -1.18
CA LEU A 836 -0.06 -45.92 -1.38
C LEU A 836 -0.85 -47.14 -1.87
N ASN A 837 -1.99 -47.43 -1.24
CA ASN A 837 -2.83 -48.57 -1.61
C ASN A 837 -3.48 -48.45 -2.99
N LYS A 838 -3.52 -47.23 -3.55
CA LYS A 838 -4.05 -46.98 -4.89
C LYS A 838 -2.98 -47.17 -5.96
N LEU A 839 -1.69 -47.00 -5.66
CA LEU A 839 -0.60 -47.13 -6.64
C LEU A 839 -0.60 -48.52 -7.30
N ILE A 840 -0.10 -48.57 -8.54
CA ILE A 840 0.01 -49.84 -9.25
C ILE A 840 1.00 -50.72 -8.50
N LYS A 841 0.57 -51.91 -8.06
CA LYS A 841 1.46 -52.92 -7.49
C LYS A 841 2.38 -53.41 -8.62
N SER A 842 3.60 -52.88 -8.69
CA SER A 842 4.61 -53.37 -9.62
C SER A 842 4.99 -54.81 -9.27
N ASP A 843 5.24 -55.65 -10.28
CA ASP A 843 5.80 -57.00 -10.09
C ASP A 843 7.20 -56.88 -9.46
N SER A 844 7.23 -56.87 -8.12
CA SER A 844 8.26 -57.21 -7.12
C SER A 844 9.78 -56.98 -7.36
N ASN A 845 10.25 -56.43 -8.47
CA ASN A 845 11.68 -56.30 -8.78
C ASN A 845 12.16 -54.89 -9.17
N GLN A 846 11.28 -53.88 -9.30
CA GLN A 846 11.69 -52.53 -9.72
C GLN A 846 11.64 -51.46 -8.61
N GLN A 847 10.73 -51.58 -7.64
CA GLN A 847 10.60 -50.60 -6.56
C GLN A 847 11.46 -51.00 -5.37
N LYS A 848 12.53 -50.23 -5.12
CA LYS A 848 13.43 -50.47 -4.00
C LYS A 848 12.82 -49.99 -2.68
N SER A 849 13.13 -50.65 -1.58
CA SER A 849 12.59 -50.35 -0.24
C SER A 849 12.91 -48.95 0.28
N PHE A 850 13.85 -48.23 -0.34
CA PHE A 850 14.23 -46.86 0.00
C PHE A 850 13.61 -45.79 -0.92
N TYR A 851 12.67 -46.15 -1.80
CA TYR A 851 11.94 -45.17 -2.61
C TYR A 851 10.96 -44.39 -1.74
N ASP A 852 10.67 -43.14 -2.11
CA ASP A 852 9.92 -42.21 -1.26
C ASP A 852 8.45 -42.62 -1.08
N CYS A 853 7.87 -43.31 -2.06
CA CYS A 853 6.50 -43.86 -2.01
C CYS A 853 6.50 -45.27 -1.40
N THR A 854 7.11 -45.43 -0.23
CA THR A 854 7.08 -46.68 0.54
C THR A 854 6.69 -46.39 1.99
N ASP A 855 6.00 -47.35 2.61
CA ASP A 855 5.54 -47.22 3.99
C ASP A 855 6.70 -46.96 4.98
N ALA A 856 7.84 -47.64 4.77
CA ALA A 856 9.04 -47.48 5.58
C ALA A 856 9.59 -46.05 5.53
N ILE A 857 9.79 -45.49 4.33
CA ILE A 857 10.36 -44.14 4.18
C ILE A 857 9.41 -43.05 4.65
N LEU A 858 8.11 -43.18 4.36
CA LEU A 858 7.11 -42.21 4.81
C LEU A 858 6.99 -42.21 6.35
N THR A 859 7.02 -43.37 6.99
CA THR A 859 7.02 -43.48 8.46
C THR A 859 8.20 -42.75 9.08
N VAL A 860 9.39 -42.84 8.46
CA VAL A 860 10.60 -42.18 8.95
C VAL A 860 10.48 -40.66 8.79
N TYR A 861 10.00 -40.17 7.65
CA TYR A 861 9.75 -38.74 7.44
C TYR A 861 8.69 -38.17 8.40
N ILE A 862 7.60 -38.90 8.66
CA ILE A 862 6.55 -38.50 9.62
C ILE A 862 7.14 -38.36 11.01
N ASN A 863 7.88 -39.37 11.48
CA ASN A 863 8.49 -39.35 12.81
C ASN A 863 9.56 -38.26 12.94
N GLN A 864 10.39 -38.06 11.91
CA GLN A 864 11.35 -36.95 11.88
C GLN A 864 10.65 -35.60 11.98
N CYS A 865 9.58 -35.36 11.20
CA CYS A 865 8.86 -34.10 11.23
C CYS A 865 8.20 -33.84 12.60
N LYS A 866 7.62 -34.88 13.21
CA LYS A 866 7.08 -34.81 14.58
C LYS A 866 8.18 -34.46 15.58
N ALA A 867 9.32 -35.15 15.53
CA ALA A 867 10.44 -34.94 16.44
C ALA A 867 11.01 -33.52 16.30
N GLU A 868 11.25 -33.05 15.07
CA GLU A 868 11.74 -31.70 14.77
C GLU A 868 10.77 -30.61 15.23
N ALA A 869 9.45 -30.84 15.12
CA ALA A 869 8.44 -29.92 15.67
C ALA A 869 8.46 -29.91 17.21
N GLN A 870 8.69 -31.07 17.84
CA GLN A 870 8.86 -31.15 19.29
C GLN A 870 10.15 -30.44 19.77
N GLU A 871 11.20 -30.35 18.96
CA GLU A 871 12.37 -29.51 19.29
C GLU A 871 11.98 -28.04 19.53
N ILE A 872 11.10 -27.51 18.69
CA ILE A 872 10.57 -26.14 18.83
C ILE A 872 9.67 -26.03 20.07
N THR A 873 8.92 -27.09 20.38
CA THR A 873 8.07 -27.15 21.57
C THR A 873 8.92 -27.14 22.85
N ILE A 874 10.01 -27.92 22.91
CA ILE A 874 10.97 -27.93 24.02
C ILE A 874 11.58 -26.54 24.19
N ALA A 875 12.05 -25.96 23.09
CA ALA A 875 12.60 -24.62 23.08
C ALA A 875 11.62 -23.60 23.70
N ARG A 876 10.37 -23.59 23.23
CA ARG A 876 9.34 -22.69 23.75
C ARG A 876 8.97 -22.99 25.20
N ALA A 877 8.95 -24.26 25.62
CA ALA A 877 8.70 -24.64 27.01
C ALA A 877 9.79 -24.11 27.96
N ILE A 878 11.06 -24.15 27.52
CA ILE A 878 12.20 -23.56 28.25
C ILE A 878 12.06 -22.03 28.31
N GLU A 879 11.73 -21.38 27.20
CA GLU A 879 11.56 -19.92 27.14
C GLU A 879 10.43 -19.43 28.06
N LEU A 880 9.31 -20.14 28.07
CA LEU A 880 8.15 -19.86 28.91
C LEU A 880 8.31 -20.33 30.36
N LYS A 881 9.47 -20.91 30.71
CA LYS A 881 9.81 -21.39 32.06
C LYS A 881 8.80 -22.39 32.63
N HIS A 882 8.36 -23.34 31.80
CA HIS A 882 7.57 -24.46 32.30
C HIS A 882 8.37 -25.32 33.29
N SER A 883 7.66 -26.16 34.06
CA SER A 883 8.27 -27.10 35.01
C SER A 883 9.32 -27.99 34.34
N HIS A 884 10.45 -28.22 35.03
CA HIS A 884 11.55 -29.03 34.50
C HIS A 884 11.11 -30.47 34.16
N GLY A 885 10.22 -31.08 34.96
CA GLY A 885 9.61 -32.38 34.66
C GLY A 885 8.85 -32.42 33.33
N LEU A 886 8.08 -31.37 33.02
CA LEU A 886 7.40 -31.26 31.71
C LEU A 886 8.43 -31.19 30.57
N ILE A 887 9.47 -30.37 30.69
CA ILE A 887 10.53 -30.24 29.67
C ILE A 887 11.26 -31.58 29.48
N ALA A 888 11.56 -32.28 30.58
CA ALA A 888 12.18 -33.60 30.55
C ALA A 888 11.30 -34.64 29.83
N SER A 889 9.99 -34.63 30.10
CA SER A 889 9.03 -35.55 29.46
C SER A 889 8.91 -35.32 27.94
N ILE A 890 8.86 -34.06 27.50
CA ILE A 890 8.82 -33.72 26.08
C ILE A 890 10.15 -34.08 25.41
N ALA A 891 11.30 -33.80 26.04
CA ALA A 891 12.62 -34.20 25.52
C ALA A 891 12.77 -35.73 25.39
N GLN A 892 12.23 -36.49 26.34
CA GLN A 892 12.24 -37.95 26.27
C GLN A 892 11.34 -38.46 25.13
N SER A 893 10.15 -37.88 24.95
CA SER A 893 9.29 -38.17 23.79
C SER A 893 9.99 -37.87 22.47
N THR A 894 10.66 -36.71 22.35
CA THR A 894 11.42 -36.33 21.15
C THR A 894 12.54 -37.33 20.86
N SER A 895 13.26 -37.79 21.89
CA SER A 895 14.29 -38.83 21.76
C SER A 895 13.71 -40.14 21.20
N ILE A 896 12.55 -40.58 21.72
CA ILE A 896 11.87 -41.78 21.25
C ILE A 896 11.47 -41.66 19.78
N LEU A 897 10.91 -40.52 19.35
CA LEU A 897 10.53 -40.31 17.96
C LEU A 897 11.72 -40.39 17.00
N PHE A 898 12.85 -39.77 17.37
CA PHE A 898 14.09 -39.88 16.59
C PHE A 898 14.63 -41.31 16.57
N GLN A 899 14.54 -42.03 17.69
CA GLN A 899 14.93 -43.44 17.75
C GLN A 899 14.07 -44.30 16.84
N THR A 900 12.74 -44.15 16.89
CA THR A 900 11.80 -44.87 16.02
C THR A 900 12.09 -44.59 14.54
N ALA A 901 12.41 -43.34 14.19
CA ALA A 901 12.82 -42.98 12.84
C ALA A 901 14.15 -43.65 12.44
N ALA A 902 15.15 -43.68 13.34
CA ALA A 902 16.43 -44.34 13.08
C ALA A 902 16.28 -45.86 12.88
N ASP A 903 15.48 -46.50 13.74
CA ASP A 903 15.21 -47.94 13.66
C ASP A 903 14.50 -48.31 12.35
N GLY A 904 13.59 -47.44 11.88
CA GLY A 904 12.86 -47.60 10.63
C GLY A 904 13.73 -47.61 9.36
N ILE A 905 14.94 -47.05 9.40
CA ILE A 905 15.88 -47.06 8.26
C ILE A 905 17.10 -47.96 8.44
N ASN A 906 17.36 -48.47 9.64
CA ASN A 906 18.54 -49.28 9.95
C ASN A 906 18.62 -50.59 9.13
N GLY A 907 17.48 -51.12 8.68
CA GLY A 907 17.38 -52.33 7.84
C GLY A 907 17.45 -52.08 6.32
N LEU A 908 17.60 -50.83 5.88
CA LEU A 908 17.64 -50.46 4.46
C LEU A 908 19.08 -50.42 3.91
N GLU A 909 19.25 -50.19 2.62
CA GLU A 909 20.56 -50.17 1.96
C GLU A 909 21.46 -49.06 2.54
N LYS A 910 22.48 -49.47 3.31
CA LYS A 910 23.35 -48.55 4.06
C LYS A 910 24.09 -47.55 3.18
N ALA A 911 24.53 -47.96 1.99
CA ALA A 911 25.24 -47.07 1.07
C ALA A 911 24.48 -45.75 0.77
N ILE A 912 23.16 -45.77 0.91
CA ILE A 912 22.25 -44.68 0.61
C ILE A 912 21.73 -44.02 1.89
N THR A 913 21.41 -44.82 2.90
CA THR A 913 20.67 -44.37 4.10
C THR A 913 21.56 -44.00 5.31
N GLU A 914 22.84 -44.38 5.29
CA GLU A 914 23.74 -44.25 6.45
C GLU A 914 23.80 -42.82 7.01
N LYS A 915 23.93 -41.82 6.15
CA LYS A 915 24.04 -40.42 6.60
C LYS A 915 22.77 -39.93 7.31
N TRP A 916 21.61 -40.34 6.82
CA TRP A 916 20.33 -40.00 7.44
C TRP A 916 20.16 -40.72 8.78
N PHE A 917 20.57 -41.99 8.85
CA PHE A 917 20.61 -42.77 10.09
C PHE A 917 21.49 -42.11 11.15
N ARG A 918 22.70 -41.65 10.78
CA ARG A 918 23.60 -40.95 11.71
C ARG A 918 22.98 -39.68 12.27
N TYR A 919 22.20 -38.93 11.48
CA TYR A 919 21.47 -37.75 11.96
C TYR A 919 20.39 -38.12 12.99
N LEU A 920 19.55 -39.11 12.68
CA LEU A 920 18.44 -39.52 13.55
C LEU A 920 18.98 -40.10 14.87
N ALA A 921 20.02 -40.93 14.81
CA ALA A 921 20.68 -41.49 15.99
C ALA A 921 21.31 -40.39 16.88
N LEU A 922 21.99 -39.42 16.25
CA LEU A 922 22.56 -38.25 16.94
C LEU A 922 21.48 -37.47 17.69
N LYS A 923 20.37 -37.13 17.01
CA LYS A 923 19.27 -36.38 17.61
C LYS A 923 18.58 -37.15 18.73
N SER A 924 18.41 -38.47 18.57
CA SER A 924 17.89 -39.35 19.62
C SER A 924 18.72 -39.26 20.90
N GLN A 925 20.05 -39.43 20.80
CA GLN A 925 20.94 -39.36 21.96
C GLN A 925 21.03 -37.96 22.57
N PHE A 926 21.07 -36.91 21.73
CA PHE A 926 21.09 -35.52 22.18
C PHE A 926 19.87 -35.18 23.05
N TYR A 927 18.67 -35.51 22.59
CA TYR A 927 17.45 -35.23 23.34
C TYR A 927 17.28 -36.12 24.57
N LYS A 928 17.86 -37.33 24.57
CA LYS A 928 17.97 -38.18 25.76
C LYS A 928 18.87 -37.56 26.83
N ALA A 929 20.01 -37.00 26.42
CA ALA A 929 20.89 -36.25 27.32
C ALA A 929 20.16 -35.03 27.90
N GLN A 930 19.43 -34.28 27.07
CA GLN A 930 18.62 -33.14 27.52
C GLN A 930 17.50 -33.55 28.49
N ALA A 931 16.83 -34.68 28.26
CA ALA A 931 15.80 -35.19 29.16
C ALA A 931 16.35 -35.47 30.58
N TYR A 932 17.49 -36.18 30.67
CA TYR A 932 18.16 -36.41 31.97
C TYR A 932 18.65 -35.12 32.63
N CYS A 933 19.07 -34.12 31.84
CA CYS A 933 19.50 -32.83 32.38
C CYS A 933 18.34 -32.10 33.09
N PHE A 934 17.18 -32.03 32.45
CA PHE A 934 15.99 -31.40 33.03
C PHE A 934 15.34 -32.25 34.13
N GLN A 935 15.41 -33.59 34.05
CA GLN A 935 15.00 -34.46 35.16
C GLN A 935 15.86 -34.22 36.40
N GLY A 936 17.18 -34.04 36.23
CA GLY A 936 18.07 -33.69 37.35
C GLY A 936 17.69 -32.34 37.98
N GLN A 937 17.29 -31.35 37.18
CA GLN A 937 16.76 -30.09 37.73
C GLN A 937 15.44 -30.25 38.47
N ASP A 938 14.56 -31.13 37.99
CA ASP A 938 13.27 -31.41 38.62
C ASP A 938 13.47 -32.12 39.97
N LEU A 939 14.32 -33.14 40.01
CA LEU A 939 14.69 -33.86 41.24
C LEU A 939 15.38 -32.94 42.25
N LEU A 940 16.24 -32.03 41.80
CA LEU A 940 16.83 -31.01 42.67
C LEU A 940 15.73 -30.11 43.29
N ALA A 941 14.70 -29.76 42.53
CA ALA A 941 13.58 -28.96 43.03
C ALA A 941 12.65 -29.74 44.00
N GLN A 942 12.74 -31.07 44.01
CA GLN A 942 12.06 -31.96 44.96
C GLN A 942 12.96 -32.34 46.15
N ASP A 943 14.06 -31.60 46.37
CA ASP A 943 15.07 -31.86 47.41
C ASP A 943 15.75 -33.24 47.30
N LYS A 944 15.70 -33.91 46.14
CA LYS A 944 16.39 -35.18 45.85
C LYS A 944 17.72 -34.93 45.15
N CYS A 945 18.62 -34.24 45.83
CA CYS A 945 19.91 -33.80 45.29
C CYS A 945 20.85 -34.96 44.91
N GLY A 946 20.83 -36.08 45.65
CA GLY A 946 21.61 -37.28 45.31
C GLY A 946 21.21 -37.89 43.97
N ASP A 947 19.90 -38.06 43.75
CA ASP A 947 19.32 -38.54 42.51
C ASP A 947 19.57 -37.56 41.35
N ALA A 948 19.48 -36.25 41.63
CA ALA A 948 19.76 -35.20 40.66
C ALA A 948 21.20 -35.25 40.12
N ILE A 949 22.20 -35.47 41.00
CA ILE A 949 23.61 -35.66 40.59
C ILE A 949 23.71 -36.87 39.65
N LYS A 950 23.07 -37.99 39.99
CA LYS A 950 23.14 -39.20 39.16
C LYS A 950 22.54 -39.02 37.77
N CYS A 951 21.40 -38.32 37.66
CA CYS A 951 20.80 -37.96 36.38
C CYS A 951 21.74 -37.07 35.53
N LEU A 952 22.47 -36.14 36.17
CA LEU A 952 23.39 -35.25 35.47
C LEU A 952 24.68 -35.95 35.02
N GLU A 953 25.20 -36.90 35.79
CA GLU A 953 26.28 -37.81 35.35
C GLU A 953 25.87 -38.58 34.09
N GLN A 954 24.64 -39.13 34.08
CA GLN A 954 24.11 -39.83 32.91
C GLN A 954 23.93 -38.89 31.71
N SER A 955 23.43 -37.68 31.93
CA SER A 955 23.28 -36.64 30.91
C SER A 955 24.63 -36.26 30.28
N GLN A 956 25.66 -36.09 31.10
CA GLN A 956 27.03 -35.79 30.65
C GLN A 956 27.63 -36.94 29.84
N LYS A 957 27.46 -38.19 30.27
CA LYS A 957 27.91 -39.37 29.51
C LYS A 957 27.26 -39.43 28.13
N LEU A 958 25.93 -39.29 28.07
CA LEU A 958 25.20 -39.30 26.80
C LEU A 958 25.61 -38.14 25.88
N TYR A 959 25.89 -36.96 26.44
CA TYR A 959 26.39 -35.84 25.66
C TYR A 959 27.77 -36.14 25.04
N GLN A 960 28.69 -36.75 25.79
CA GLN A 960 30.01 -37.17 25.29
C GLN A 960 29.88 -38.22 24.18
N ASP A 961 28.98 -39.21 24.34
CA ASP A 961 28.69 -40.19 23.28
C ASP A 961 28.14 -39.49 22.02
N THR A 962 27.31 -38.45 22.19
CA THR A 962 26.77 -37.66 21.07
C THR A 962 27.88 -36.85 20.35
N GLU A 963 28.95 -36.40 21.03
CA GLU A 963 30.10 -35.76 20.38
C GLU A 963 30.81 -36.67 19.38
N GLN A 964 30.87 -37.97 19.68
CA GLN A 964 31.39 -38.95 18.73
C GLN A 964 30.45 -39.10 17.53
N GLN A 965 29.14 -39.16 17.76
CA GLN A 965 28.14 -39.25 16.68
C GLN A 965 28.13 -38.02 15.76
N CYS A 966 28.39 -36.82 16.29
CA CYS A 966 28.59 -35.60 15.50
C CYS A 966 29.74 -35.75 14.49
N ARG A 967 30.87 -36.33 14.91
CA ARG A 967 32.05 -36.56 14.06
C ARG A 967 31.78 -37.65 13.02
N GLU A 968 31.10 -38.73 13.40
CA GLU A 968 30.69 -39.80 12.50
C GLU A 968 29.73 -39.28 11.41
N TYR A 969 28.73 -38.46 11.77
CA TYR A 969 27.83 -37.82 10.81
C TYR A 969 28.61 -36.95 9.81
N ALA A 970 29.53 -36.10 10.29
CA ALA A 970 30.32 -35.20 9.44
C ALA A 970 31.25 -35.94 8.48
N ALA A 971 31.75 -37.12 8.87
CA ALA A 971 32.59 -37.98 8.03
C ALA A 971 31.79 -38.82 7.02
N THR A 972 30.49 -39.03 7.25
CA THR A 972 29.66 -39.91 6.42
C THR A 972 29.21 -39.21 5.14
N LYS A 973 29.54 -39.80 3.99
CA LYS A 973 29.00 -39.39 2.69
C LYS A 973 27.61 -39.96 2.50
N GLY A 974 26.73 -39.20 1.87
CA GLY A 974 25.36 -39.60 1.59
C GLY A 974 24.50 -38.41 1.19
N PRO A 975 23.24 -38.66 0.78
CA PRO A 975 22.30 -37.64 0.36
C PRO A 975 22.13 -36.54 1.42
N GLY A 976 21.92 -35.31 0.98
CA GLY A 976 21.51 -34.20 1.85
C GLY A 976 22.64 -33.42 2.51
N THR A 977 22.25 -32.53 3.42
CA THR A 977 23.09 -31.45 3.99
C THR A 977 24.43 -31.94 4.57
N GLN A 978 25.56 -31.36 4.14
CA GLN A 978 26.89 -31.63 4.71
C GLN A 978 27.20 -30.67 5.84
N ALA A 979 27.15 -31.09 7.10
CA ALA A 979 27.31 -30.21 8.26
C ALA A 979 28.27 -30.77 9.30
N VAL A 980 28.77 -29.90 10.18
CA VAL A 980 29.65 -30.25 11.31
C VAL A 980 28.93 -29.87 12.61
N PRO A 981 28.04 -30.74 13.15
CA PRO A 981 27.05 -30.36 14.16
C PRO A 981 27.67 -29.95 15.50
N GLU A 982 28.84 -30.48 15.84
CA GLU A 982 29.62 -30.13 17.04
C GLU A 982 29.94 -28.62 17.11
N ARG A 983 30.00 -27.93 15.96
CA ARG A 983 30.31 -26.50 15.88
C ARG A 983 29.08 -25.63 16.11
N HIS A 984 27.88 -26.19 15.96
CA HIS A 984 26.63 -25.46 16.04
C HIS A 984 26.28 -25.11 17.49
N GLU A 985 25.59 -23.99 17.65
CA GLU A 985 25.34 -23.40 18.97
C GLU A 985 24.33 -24.21 19.81
N PHE A 986 23.34 -24.86 19.16
CA PHE A 986 22.38 -25.76 19.82
C PHE A 986 23.08 -26.86 20.63
N PHE A 987 24.13 -27.43 20.07
CA PHE A 987 24.89 -28.52 20.66
C PHE A 987 25.69 -28.02 21.87
N LYS A 988 26.47 -26.94 21.68
CA LYS A 988 27.28 -26.32 22.75
C LYS A 988 26.45 -25.80 23.92
N ASN A 989 25.22 -25.36 23.68
CA ASN A 989 24.37 -24.79 24.73
C ASN A 989 23.82 -25.84 25.70
N LEU A 990 23.65 -27.09 25.26
CA LEU A 990 23.30 -28.18 26.17
C LEU A 990 24.43 -28.47 27.15
N LEU A 991 25.69 -28.55 26.69
CA LEU A 991 26.85 -28.76 27.58
C LEU A 991 26.97 -27.69 28.66
N LYS A 992 26.84 -26.40 28.27
CA LYS A 992 26.86 -25.29 29.23
C LYS A 992 25.76 -25.43 30.28
N THR A 993 24.61 -25.95 29.88
CA THR A 993 23.46 -26.17 30.78
C THR A 993 23.76 -27.33 31.73
N ILE A 994 24.24 -28.46 31.23
CA ILE A 994 24.66 -29.63 32.03
C ILE A 994 25.68 -29.20 33.08
N ILE A 995 26.81 -28.62 32.67
CA ILE A 995 27.89 -28.21 33.59
C ILE A 995 27.36 -27.29 34.70
N ARG A 996 26.60 -26.25 34.33
CA ARG A 996 26.05 -25.29 35.30
C ARG A 996 25.16 -25.95 36.35
N ILE A 997 24.35 -26.93 35.95
CA ILE A 997 23.44 -27.62 36.86
C ILE A 997 24.20 -28.64 37.69
N THR A 998 25.13 -29.40 37.09
CA THR A 998 26.03 -30.34 37.79
C THR A 998 26.79 -29.64 38.91
N GLU A 999 27.44 -28.51 38.62
CA GLU A 999 28.14 -27.71 39.64
C GLU A 999 27.19 -27.22 40.74
N LYS A 1000 25.95 -26.85 40.38
CA LYS A 1000 24.93 -26.43 41.36
C LYS A 1000 24.56 -27.59 42.28
N CYS A 1001 24.23 -28.77 41.73
CA CYS A 1001 23.86 -29.94 42.52
C CYS A 1001 25.02 -30.40 43.42
N HIS A 1002 26.27 -30.41 42.94
CA HIS A 1002 27.42 -30.77 43.78
C HIS A 1002 27.64 -29.78 44.93
N ARG A 1003 27.50 -28.46 44.68
CA ARG A 1003 27.58 -27.45 45.75
C ARG A 1003 26.46 -27.63 46.77
N GLU A 1004 25.22 -27.79 46.32
CA GLU A 1004 24.07 -27.93 47.23
C GLU A 1004 24.12 -29.26 48.00
N ASN A 1005 24.52 -30.36 47.37
CA ASN A 1005 24.69 -31.62 48.08
C ASN A 1005 25.86 -31.58 49.08
N GLY A 1006 26.94 -30.89 48.73
CA GLY A 1006 28.12 -30.76 49.59
C GLY A 1006 27.94 -29.80 50.77
N MET A 1007 26.99 -28.86 50.69
CA MET A 1007 26.79 -27.80 51.70
C MET A 1007 25.46 -27.90 52.46
N ILE A 1008 24.44 -28.54 51.88
CA ILE A 1008 23.06 -28.53 52.40
C ILE A 1008 22.55 -29.96 52.61
N TYR A 1009 22.48 -30.76 51.55
CA TYR A 1009 21.68 -32.01 51.59
C TYR A 1009 22.46 -33.25 52.08
N HIS A 1010 23.76 -33.35 51.77
CA HIS A 1010 24.62 -34.50 52.11
C HIS A 1010 24.04 -35.88 51.74
N GLN A 1011 23.22 -35.94 50.70
CA GLN A 1011 22.58 -37.17 50.25
C GLN A 1011 23.58 -38.07 49.53
N LYS A 1012 23.43 -39.39 49.72
CA LYS A 1012 24.19 -40.38 48.95
C LYS A 1012 23.76 -40.33 47.48
N VAL A 1013 24.73 -40.30 46.57
CA VAL A 1013 24.47 -40.44 45.13
C VAL A 1013 24.17 -41.93 44.86
N PRO A 1014 23.02 -42.27 44.27
CA PRO A 1014 22.65 -43.66 43.99
C PRO A 1014 23.56 -44.30 42.93
N LEU A 1015 23.70 -45.63 42.99
CA LEU A 1015 24.47 -46.40 42.01
C LEU A 1015 23.73 -46.51 40.67
N GLU A 1016 22.40 -46.65 40.72
CA GLU A 1016 21.54 -46.76 39.54
C GLU A 1016 20.97 -45.39 39.16
N THR A 1017 20.83 -45.16 37.85
CA THR A 1017 20.25 -43.92 37.33
C THR A 1017 18.72 -43.96 37.45
N PRO A 1018 18.09 -42.91 38.02
CA PRO A 1018 16.63 -42.80 38.03
C PRO A 1018 16.03 -42.93 36.62
N SER A 1019 14.95 -43.70 36.48
CA SER A 1019 14.28 -43.88 35.19
C SER A 1019 13.58 -42.60 34.74
N LEU A 1020 13.64 -42.30 33.44
CA LEU A 1020 12.86 -41.21 32.83
C LEU A 1020 11.37 -41.55 32.83
N GLU A 1021 10.52 -40.63 33.29
CA GLU A 1021 9.07 -40.80 33.23
C GLU A 1021 8.55 -40.71 31.78
N THR A 1022 7.66 -41.64 31.40
CA THR A 1022 7.12 -41.77 30.03
C THR A 1022 5.70 -41.20 29.87
N LYS A 1023 5.04 -40.71 30.93
CA LYS A 1023 3.68 -40.16 30.84
C LYS A 1023 3.71 -38.67 30.45
N VAL A 1024 3.51 -38.39 29.16
CA VAL A 1024 3.29 -37.02 28.66
C VAL A 1024 1.79 -36.75 28.59
N ILE A 1025 1.31 -35.70 29.27
CA ILE A 1025 -0.14 -35.43 29.41
C ILE A 1025 -0.61 -34.34 28.42
N HIS A 1026 0.25 -33.42 27.95
CA HIS A 1026 -0.15 -32.36 27.00
C HIS A 1026 1.00 -31.81 26.14
N GLY A 1027 0.70 -31.36 24.91
CA GLY A 1027 1.59 -30.53 24.09
C GLY A 1027 2.46 -31.23 23.05
N LEU A 1028 2.26 -32.52 22.79
CA LEU A 1028 3.01 -33.25 21.75
C LEU A 1028 2.62 -32.78 20.34
N ALA A 1029 3.63 -32.66 19.47
CA ALA A 1029 3.39 -32.35 18.06
C ALA A 1029 2.76 -33.56 17.34
N GLU A 1030 1.56 -33.38 16.80
CA GLU A 1030 0.90 -34.35 15.92
C GLU A 1030 0.84 -33.84 14.48
N PRO A 1031 0.82 -34.73 13.48
CA PRO A 1031 0.62 -34.35 12.08
C PRO A 1031 -0.64 -33.50 11.90
N GLU A 1032 -0.54 -32.40 11.15
CA GLU A 1032 -1.72 -31.63 10.76
C GLU A 1032 -2.49 -32.42 9.69
N GLU A 1033 -3.80 -32.58 9.85
CA GLU A 1033 -4.59 -33.31 8.86
C GLU A 1033 -4.52 -32.59 7.50
N TYR A 1034 -4.03 -33.28 6.48
CA TYR A 1034 -3.98 -32.75 5.13
C TYR A 1034 -5.27 -33.09 4.39
N VAL A 1035 -6.03 -32.06 4.05
CA VAL A 1035 -7.26 -32.15 3.27
C VAL A 1035 -6.96 -31.70 1.84
N LEU A 1036 -7.41 -32.49 0.86
CA LEU A 1036 -7.31 -32.11 -0.55
C LEU A 1036 -8.12 -30.81 -0.81
N PRO A 1037 -7.62 -29.89 -1.66
CA PRO A 1037 -8.40 -28.75 -2.09
C PRO A 1037 -9.63 -29.20 -2.87
N ASN A 1038 -10.63 -28.32 -2.96
CA ASN A 1038 -11.76 -28.56 -3.85
C ASN A 1038 -11.27 -28.69 -5.31
N PRO A 1039 -11.94 -29.52 -6.14
CA PRO A 1039 -11.63 -29.62 -7.56
C PRO A 1039 -11.74 -28.24 -8.23
N HIS A 1040 -10.86 -27.97 -9.20
CA HIS A 1040 -10.90 -26.71 -9.93
C HIS A 1040 -12.26 -26.52 -10.62
N GLU A 1041 -12.77 -25.29 -10.66
CA GLU A 1041 -14.10 -24.94 -11.22
C GLU A 1041 -14.32 -25.38 -12.67
N LEU A 1042 -13.24 -25.59 -13.42
CA LEU A 1042 -13.26 -26.06 -14.80
C LEU A 1042 -13.64 -27.55 -14.91
N TRP A 1043 -13.55 -28.32 -13.83
CA TRP A 1043 -13.97 -29.71 -13.79
C TRP A 1043 -15.49 -29.82 -13.68
N THR A 1044 -16.15 -29.72 -14.83
CA THR A 1044 -17.58 -30.03 -15.00
C THR A 1044 -17.75 -31.37 -15.71
N PRO A 1045 -18.90 -32.06 -15.58
CA PRO A 1045 -19.17 -33.29 -16.34
C PRO A 1045 -19.02 -33.11 -17.86
N VAL A 1046 -19.37 -31.93 -18.38
CA VAL A 1046 -19.21 -31.57 -19.80
C VAL A 1046 -17.73 -31.55 -20.18
N ASN A 1047 -16.90 -30.83 -19.41
CA ASN A 1047 -15.47 -30.70 -19.69
C ASN A 1047 -14.74 -32.04 -19.47
N TYR A 1048 -15.11 -32.80 -18.45
CA TYR A 1048 -14.59 -34.14 -18.21
C TYR A 1048 -14.88 -35.11 -19.37
N ASN A 1049 -16.09 -35.05 -19.91
CA ASN A 1049 -16.50 -35.90 -21.03
C ASN A 1049 -15.86 -35.49 -22.37
N SER A 1050 -15.36 -34.26 -22.51
CA SER A 1050 -14.69 -33.76 -23.71
C SER A 1050 -13.28 -34.33 -23.97
N PHE A 1051 -12.70 -35.05 -22.99
CA PHE A 1051 -11.44 -35.78 -23.19
C PHE A 1051 -11.68 -37.14 -23.87
N ASP A 1052 -11.12 -37.31 -25.06
CA ASP A 1052 -11.33 -38.49 -25.92
C ASP A 1052 -10.09 -39.39 -25.99
N LEU A 1053 -10.08 -40.40 -25.13
CA LEU A 1053 -8.98 -41.38 -25.05
C LEU A 1053 -8.98 -42.40 -26.20
N SER A 1054 -10.06 -42.52 -26.99
CA SER A 1054 -10.13 -43.48 -28.09
C SER A 1054 -9.14 -43.16 -29.22
N LYS A 1055 -8.80 -41.88 -29.37
CA LYS A 1055 -7.77 -41.39 -30.32
C LYS A 1055 -6.35 -41.83 -29.94
N ALA A 1056 -6.08 -42.04 -28.65
CA ALA A 1056 -4.78 -42.51 -28.17
C ALA A 1056 -4.44 -43.94 -28.62
N VAL A 1057 -5.45 -44.76 -28.92
CA VAL A 1057 -5.28 -46.16 -29.37
C VAL A 1057 -4.81 -46.23 -30.84
N LYS A 1058 -5.16 -45.25 -31.68
CA LYS A 1058 -4.79 -45.20 -33.11
C LYS A 1058 -3.34 -44.77 -33.38
N GLU A 1059 -2.71 -44.04 -32.46
CA GLU A 1059 -1.32 -43.51 -32.62
C GLU A 1059 -0.22 -44.39 -31.99
N ARG A 1060 -0.56 -45.58 -31.46
CA ARG A 1060 0.42 -46.51 -30.87
C ARG A 1060 1.55 -46.92 -31.84
N SER A 1061 1.39 -46.75 -33.15
CA SER A 1061 2.41 -47.06 -34.16
C SER A 1061 3.45 -45.96 -34.40
N PHE A 1062 3.28 -44.74 -33.85
CA PHE A 1062 4.17 -43.61 -34.17
C PHE A 1062 5.11 -43.17 -33.03
N PHE A 1063 4.83 -43.54 -31.78
CA PHE A 1063 5.61 -43.11 -30.60
C PHE A 1063 6.51 -44.20 -30.00
N SER A 1064 7.11 -45.06 -30.84
CA SER A 1064 8.13 -46.04 -30.41
C SER A 1064 9.56 -45.48 -30.32
N ARG A 1065 9.74 -44.15 -30.37
CA ARG A 1065 11.05 -43.51 -30.19
C ARG A 1065 10.95 -42.27 -29.31
N SER A 1066 10.78 -42.45 -28.00
CA SER A 1066 11.15 -41.40 -27.06
C SER A 1066 12.57 -41.68 -26.57
N ASN A 1067 13.52 -40.87 -27.06
CA ASN A 1067 14.84 -40.72 -26.45
C ASN A 1067 14.70 -40.65 -24.93
N ASP A 1068 15.41 -41.53 -24.23
CA ASP A 1068 15.45 -41.61 -22.78
C ASP A 1068 16.06 -40.31 -22.25
N LYS A 1069 15.20 -39.30 -22.01
CA LYS A 1069 15.64 -38.03 -21.44
C LYS A 1069 16.02 -38.30 -19.99
N ASN A 1070 17.31 -38.19 -19.69
CA ASN A 1070 17.80 -38.23 -18.32
C ASN A 1070 17.09 -37.16 -17.49
N VAL A 1071 16.54 -37.54 -16.33
CA VAL A 1071 15.96 -36.58 -15.39
C VAL A 1071 17.09 -35.68 -14.88
N PRO A 1072 16.96 -34.35 -14.97
CA PRO A 1072 18.00 -33.46 -14.47
C PRO A 1072 18.14 -33.62 -12.95
N PRO A 1073 19.34 -33.40 -12.38
CA PRO A 1073 19.49 -33.40 -10.94
C PRO A 1073 18.61 -32.31 -10.30
N PRO A 1074 18.14 -32.52 -9.06
CA PRO A 1074 17.35 -31.53 -8.32
C PRO A 1074 18.04 -30.16 -8.30
N ARG A 1075 17.32 -29.11 -8.71
CA ARG A 1075 17.79 -27.73 -8.62
C ARG A 1075 17.33 -27.15 -7.29
N GLU A 1076 18.27 -26.95 -6.37
CA GLU A 1076 17.97 -26.43 -5.04
C GLU A 1076 18.97 -25.35 -4.63
N THR A 1077 18.47 -24.26 -4.05
CA THR A 1077 19.34 -23.29 -3.41
C THR A 1077 19.85 -23.84 -2.07
N PRO A 1078 21.15 -23.74 -1.77
CA PRO A 1078 21.71 -24.24 -0.52
C PRO A 1078 21.07 -23.56 0.70
N ILE A 1079 20.69 -24.36 1.70
CA ILE A 1079 20.28 -23.83 3.01
C ILE A 1079 21.55 -23.38 3.74
N PRO A 1080 21.64 -22.12 4.19
CA PRO A 1080 22.76 -21.65 5.01
C PRO A 1080 22.95 -22.56 6.22
N GLN A 1081 24.18 -22.86 6.59
CA GLN A 1081 24.45 -23.58 7.84
C GLN A 1081 24.66 -22.53 8.91
N GLY A 1082 23.72 -22.45 9.85
CA GLY A 1082 23.69 -21.40 10.87
C GLY A 1082 25.03 -21.22 11.59
N ASN A 1083 25.31 -19.99 12.07
CA ASN A 1083 26.43 -19.54 12.89
C ASN A 1083 27.66 -20.48 13.07
N ALA A 1084 28.28 -20.91 11.98
CA ALA A 1084 29.69 -21.27 12.01
C ALA A 1084 30.50 -19.96 12.06
N GLU A 1085 31.58 -19.94 12.85
CA GLU A 1085 32.43 -18.76 13.01
C GLU A 1085 32.87 -18.19 11.64
N PRO A 1086 32.87 -16.86 11.45
CA PRO A 1086 33.28 -16.26 10.17
C PRO A 1086 34.77 -16.54 9.94
N GLY A 1087 35.09 -17.43 9.00
CA GLY A 1087 36.48 -17.75 8.64
C GLY A 1087 36.76 -19.25 8.41
N SER A 1088 35.87 -20.17 8.78
CA SER A 1088 36.08 -21.58 8.43
C SER A 1088 35.54 -21.88 7.03
N SER A 1089 36.42 -22.29 6.11
CA SER A 1089 36.06 -22.81 4.80
C SER A 1089 35.26 -24.12 4.94
N SER A 1090 33.94 -24.06 5.05
CA SER A 1090 33.07 -25.21 4.79
C SER A 1090 32.70 -25.18 3.31
N GLY A 1091 33.48 -25.91 2.51
CA GLY A 1091 33.31 -25.99 1.06
C GLY A 1091 31.93 -26.48 0.66
N CYS A 1092 31.22 -25.68 -0.15
CA CYS A 1092 30.19 -26.20 -1.03
C CYS A 1092 30.87 -27.04 -2.11
N LEU A 1093 30.76 -28.36 -2.01
CA LEU A 1093 30.75 -29.22 -3.19
C LEU A 1093 29.37 -29.86 -3.23
N VAL A 1094 28.60 -29.44 -4.23
CA VAL A 1094 27.40 -30.16 -4.68
C VAL A 1094 27.89 -31.54 -5.15
N SER A 1095 27.34 -32.61 -4.57
CA SER A 1095 27.37 -33.94 -5.19
C SER A 1095 26.12 -34.12 -6.03
#